data_AF-A0A7S2GIM7-F1
#
_entry.id   AF-A0A7S2GIM7-F1
#
_cell.length_a   1.000
_cell.length_b   1.000
_cell.length_c   1.000
_cell.angle_alpha   90.00
_cell.angle_beta   90.00
_cell.angle_gamma   90.00
#
_symmetry.space_group_name_H-M   'P 1'
#
loop_
_entity.id
_entity.type
_entity.pdbx_description
1 polymer ?
#
loop_
_entity_poly.entity_id
_entity_poly.type
_entity_poly.pdbx_seq_one_letter_code
_entity_poly.pdbx_strand_id
1 'polypeptide(L)'
;AGRAGLIDGMRGLGERLLSKGYSTPFLNVASTYMYKDLDAAKAAVSSIGDAIAAGGLPTDVTPLVFTFTGNGNVSRGAQEIFGLLPHEWVTVEDLPHLEPDSCKIYGVVVEEENMVRHRTGGTMESRAHYYAHPEEYEGIFHETVAPYTTMLVNCAYWDHRFPRLITMDQAKDSPGLLAVADISCDVGGSVEFLTKSTYIEEPFFMFDPHTKETHTDMSGDGVLMCAVDILPSELPRESSNHFGELLLNMVEPLATSDGTLPFDKQDDLPAPLRAATIAAHGALTPNYSYINKMRANRDLEEKRSYEMLTSKVAGSTVIRIGGHLFDTNLINQVLDLAETEEAEFKVVHLDVRPQGADYTSADIQLSVRENTRESLDELIKKLKLLVSLTPKAAATVTEMPWEYCAGNFDLTSKDHLATRGRSMASEKDPPAQSLGQPVSFLTSDITGVLRNDTITSVKDPPPESHVVVLGAGLVARPAVEYLSRTPGRTVTVVSGNEGEAAALCHGLGDPSNVMAKALDVQANFDAVTELITSASAVVSLLPAPMHKPVLSTAIDHGVKAITASYVSEEIKELDARARAAGVPVLCEMGLDPGMDHMSAMKVIDEVKKEGGVITAFSSLCGGLPAPEAADNPLKYKFSWSPAGVMSAAQNAALYREGGESVSVEGAQLLTTARPTDSIATLALEHLPNRNSMPYGDMYGITDTAQLIYRGTLRYAGWSRLMYGFRQLGLFDQSERENLPVTWAELLEELSTGEEEPALRDCLAWLGCYSSTPLDQRATNIQAAFSSLLEEKLAYAELERDMAVMAHEFRVSFPDSPTRPDEIRKSSLMGYGVPGGDTVMATTVGVTVAIGADLVS
;
A
#
# COMPACT_ATOMS: atom_id res chain seq x y z
N ALA A 1 6.09 15.88 -3.33
CA ALA A 1 7.52 15.79 -2.96
C ALA A 1 7.73 16.28 -1.54
N GLY A 2 8.09 17.55 -1.30
CA GLY A 2 8.44 18.06 0.04
C GLY A 2 7.48 17.71 1.18
N ARG A 3 6.16 17.94 0.95
CA ARG A 3 5.11 17.61 1.93
C ARG A 3 5.10 16.13 2.29
N ALA A 4 4.99 15.27 1.27
CA ALA A 4 4.98 13.81 1.45
C ALA A 4 6.28 13.32 2.10
N GLY A 5 7.43 13.70 1.54
CA GLY A 5 8.73 13.23 2.02
C GLY A 5 9.02 13.59 3.48
N LEU A 6 8.50 14.72 3.98
CA LEU A 6 8.62 15.00 5.41
C LEU A 6 7.68 14.15 6.26
N ILE A 7 6.43 13.94 5.83
CA ILE A 7 5.47 13.09 6.55
C ILE A 7 6.03 11.66 6.68
N ASP A 8 6.51 11.09 5.57
CA ASP A 8 7.15 9.76 5.55
C ASP A 8 8.43 9.73 6.38
N GLY A 9 9.23 10.80 6.32
CA GLY A 9 10.40 10.99 7.17
C GLY A 9 10.06 11.01 8.66
N MET A 10 8.97 11.66 9.07
CA MET A 10 8.50 11.69 10.46
C MET A 10 8.01 10.33 10.94
N ARG A 11 7.28 9.59 10.09
CA ARG A 11 6.94 8.20 10.36
C ARG A 11 8.21 7.37 10.60
N GLY A 12 9.18 7.46 9.68
CA GLY A 12 10.45 6.74 9.79
C GLY A 12 11.21 7.11 11.07
N LEU A 13 11.25 8.39 11.42
CA LEU A 13 11.83 8.85 12.68
C LEU A 13 11.11 8.23 13.90
N GLY A 14 9.78 8.12 13.87
CA GLY A 14 9.00 7.44 14.90
C GLY A 14 9.42 5.98 15.07
N GLU A 15 9.49 5.22 13.97
CA GLU A 15 9.95 3.83 13.98
C GLU A 15 11.41 3.70 14.46
N ARG A 16 12.28 4.65 14.09
CA ARG A 16 13.68 4.69 14.52
C ARG A 16 13.81 4.97 16.02
N LEU A 17 13.01 5.88 16.55
CA LEU A 17 12.99 6.20 17.98
C LEU A 17 12.45 5.01 18.79
N LEU A 18 11.44 4.31 18.28
CA LEU A 18 10.94 3.08 18.89
C LEU A 18 12.01 1.98 18.93
N SER A 19 12.80 1.81 17.87
CA SER A 19 13.88 0.82 17.88
C SER A 19 15.00 1.15 18.88
N LYS A 20 15.12 2.43 19.25
CA LYS A 20 15.97 2.91 20.35
C LYS A 20 15.30 2.88 21.73
N GLY A 21 14.09 2.35 21.85
CA GLY A 21 13.37 2.19 23.11
C GLY A 21 12.49 3.37 23.51
N TYR A 22 12.27 4.33 22.61
CA TYR A 22 11.45 5.52 22.88
C TYR A 22 10.09 5.42 22.21
N SER A 23 9.03 5.41 23.01
CA SER A 23 7.67 5.65 22.50
C SER A 23 7.45 7.16 22.39
N THR A 24 7.29 7.66 21.16
CA THR A 24 7.11 9.10 20.89
C THR A 24 5.88 9.35 20.03
N PRO A 25 5.27 10.56 20.08
CA PRO A 25 4.11 10.87 19.26
C PRO A 25 4.29 10.67 17.75
N PHE A 26 5.53 10.69 17.24
CA PHE A 26 5.84 10.40 15.83
C PHE A 26 5.36 9.01 15.38
N LEU A 27 5.18 8.04 16.29
CA LEU A 27 4.61 6.72 15.98
C LEU A 27 3.15 6.77 15.48
N ASN A 28 2.46 7.88 15.73
CA ASN A 28 1.06 8.07 15.32
C ASN A 28 0.94 8.73 13.93
N VAL A 29 2.06 8.98 13.23
CA VAL A 29 2.08 9.44 11.83
C VAL A 29 2.18 8.23 10.91
N ALA A 30 1.23 8.12 9.98
CA ALA A 30 1.25 7.12 8.93
C ALA A 30 2.02 7.64 7.71
N SER A 31 2.41 6.76 6.79
CA SER A 31 2.92 7.17 5.47
C SER A 31 1.88 7.99 4.72
N THR A 32 2.39 8.89 3.87
CA THR A 32 1.57 9.89 3.20
C THR A 32 0.45 9.27 2.38
N TYR A 33 0.73 8.20 1.62
CA TYR A 33 -0.26 7.52 0.78
C TYR A 33 -1.46 6.92 1.55
N MET A 34 -1.35 6.73 2.87
CA MET A 34 -2.43 6.19 3.69
C MET A 34 -3.49 7.23 4.06
N TYR A 35 -3.20 8.51 3.87
CA TYR A 35 -4.18 9.57 4.07
C TYR A 35 -5.02 9.78 2.82
N LYS A 36 -6.32 10.05 3.01
CA LYS A 36 -7.23 10.33 1.87
C LYS A 36 -6.76 11.54 1.05
N ASP A 37 -6.11 12.49 1.72
CA ASP A 37 -5.61 13.73 1.17
C ASP A 37 -4.65 14.47 2.11
N LEU A 38 -4.04 15.53 1.58
CA LEU A 38 -3.11 16.38 2.31
C LEU A 38 -3.71 17.00 3.58
N ASP A 39 -4.99 17.38 3.59
CA ASP A 39 -5.62 17.97 4.77
C ASP A 39 -5.74 16.95 5.90
N ALA A 40 -6.14 15.71 5.59
CA ALA A 40 -6.13 14.62 6.56
C ALA A 40 -4.71 14.32 7.08
N ALA A 41 -3.70 14.35 6.20
CA ALA A 41 -2.31 14.16 6.60
C ALA A 41 -1.82 15.28 7.54
N LYS A 42 -2.12 16.55 7.22
CA LYS A 42 -1.82 17.71 8.07
C LYS A 42 -2.52 17.64 9.42
N ALA A 43 -3.76 17.17 9.46
CA ALA A 43 -4.49 16.99 10.72
C ALA A 43 -3.80 15.95 11.62
N ALA A 44 -3.29 14.85 11.05
CA ALA A 44 -2.52 13.87 11.80
C ALA A 44 -1.19 14.45 12.33
N VAL A 45 -0.45 15.21 11.53
CA VAL A 45 0.77 15.89 11.97
C VAL A 45 0.47 16.92 13.06
N SER A 46 -0.62 17.66 12.94
CA SER A 46 -1.05 18.63 13.98
C SER A 46 -1.38 17.93 15.30
N SER A 47 -2.06 16.78 15.23
CA SER A 47 -2.40 15.97 16.42
C SER A 47 -1.15 15.50 17.18
N ILE A 48 -0.09 15.07 16.47
CA ILE A 48 1.17 14.74 17.14
C ILE A 48 1.88 15.98 17.69
N GLY A 49 1.72 17.13 17.04
CA GLY A 49 2.22 18.41 17.53
C GLY A 49 1.59 18.78 18.88
N ASP A 50 0.26 18.66 18.99
CA ASP A 50 -0.47 18.86 20.24
C ASP A 50 -0.02 17.88 21.33
N ALA A 51 0.20 16.61 20.97
CA ALA A 51 0.70 15.61 21.90
C ALA A 51 2.12 15.92 22.41
N ILE A 52 3.01 16.43 21.55
CA ILE A 52 4.36 16.86 21.94
C ILE A 52 4.30 18.09 22.84
N ALA A 53 3.46 19.07 22.51
CA ALA A 53 3.30 20.28 23.33
C ALA A 53 2.75 19.95 24.74
N ALA A 54 1.84 18.98 24.84
CA ALA A 54 1.21 18.60 26.11
C ALA A 54 2.03 17.61 26.95
N GLY A 55 2.61 16.58 26.31
CA GLY A 55 3.27 15.46 26.98
C GLY A 55 4.80 15.47 26.91
N GLY A 56 5.37 16.24 26.00
CA GLY A 56 6.81 16.29 25.75
C GLY A 56 7.39 15.06 25.05
N LEU A 57 8.61 15.19 24.55
CA LEU A 57 9.49 14.12 24.09
C LEU A 57 10.40 13.65 25.24
N PRO A 58 10.90 12.40 25.19
CA PRO A 58 11.92 11.94 26.13
C PRO A 58 13.14 12.87 26.15
N THR A 59 13.67 13.18 27.34
CA THR A 59 14.80 14.12 27.47
C THR A 59 16.04 13.69 26.71
N ASP A 60 16.26 12.38 26.62
CA ASP A 60 17.44 11.80 25.97
C ASP A 60 17.46 11.95 24.44
N VAL A 61 16.31 12.34 23.85
CA VAL A 61 16.19 12.62 22.42
C VAL A 61 16.17 14.12 22.11
N THR A 62 16.40 14.96 23.11
CA THR A 62 16.40 16.43 22.99
C THR A 62 17.82 17.00 23.14
N PRO A 63 18.16 18.10 22.43
CA PRO A 63 17.33 18.83 21.47
C PRO A 63 17.10 18.01 20.19
N LEU A 64 15.84 17.98 19.73
CA LEU A 64 15.47 17.32 18.48
C LEU A 64 15.57 18.36 17.34
N VAL A 65 16.46 18.14 16.38
CA VAL A 65 16.76 19.13 15.33
C VAL A 65 16.45 18.59 13.94
N PHE A 66 15.56 19.27 13.22
CA PHE A 66 15.24 19.03 11.82
C PHE A 66 16.01 20.01 10.94
N THR A 67 16.84 19.47 10.06
CA THR A 67 17.71 20.25 9.16
C THR A 67 17.21 20.15 7.73
N PHE A 68 16.80 21.26 7.14
CA PHE A 68 16.28 21.33 5.77
C PHE A 68 17.34 21.89 4.83
N THR A 69 17.65 21.18 3.73
CA THR A 69 18.64 21.67 2.75
C THR A 69 17.98 22.49 1.64
N GLY A 70 18.50 23.70 1.41
CA GLY A 70 17.99 24.67 0.45
C GLY A 70 16.63 25.26 0.85
N ASN A 71 16.19 26.26 0.09
CA ASN A 71 14.93 26.97 0.33
C ASN A 71 13.99 26.96 -0.89
N GLY A 72 14.11 25.92 -1.73
CA GLY A 72 13.29 25.72 -2.93
C GLY A 72 11.86 25.25 -2.63
N ASN A 73 11.05 24.99 -3.68
CA ASN A 73 9.67 24.52 -3.54
C ASN A 73 9.55 23.24 -2.70
N VAL A 74 10.50 22.31 -2.86
CA VAL A 74 10.52 21.06 -2.10
C VAL A 74 10.76 21.34 -0.62
N SER A 75 11.81 22.10 -0.29
CA SER A 75 12.12 22.48 1.09
C SER A 75 10.95 23.24 1.74
N ARG A 76 10.37 24.23 1.06
CA ARG A 76 9.19 24.96 1.56
C ARG A 76 7.99 24.04 1.82
N GLY A 77 7.77 23.05 0.96
CA GLY A 77 6.72 22.05 1.17
C GLY A 77 6.98 21.17 2.39
N ALA A 78 8.23 20.84 2.69
CA ALA A 78 8.59 20.15 3.92
C ALA A 78 8.43 21.08 5.14
N GLN A 79 8.94 22.30 5.08
CA GLN A 79 8.81 23.32 6.13
C GLN A 79 7.32 23.61 6.47
N GLU A 80 6.43 23.59 5.48
CA GLU A 80 4.97 23.71 5.68
C GLU A 80 4.42 22.63 6.61
N ILE A 81 4.86 21.38 6.44
CA ILE A 81 4.46 20.25 7.29
C ILE A 81 5.13 20.35 8.66
N PHE A 82 6.43 20.68 8.71
CA PHE A 82 7.15 20.89 9.96
C PHE A 82 6.50 21.97 10.83
N GLY A 83 5.99 23.03 10.18
CA GLY A 83 5.35 24.17 10.82
C GLY A 83 4.10 23.82 11.64
N LEU A 84 3.57 22.60 11.51
CA LEU A 84 2.44 22.08 12.29
C LEU A 84 2.83 21.52 13.66
N LEU A 85 4.14 21.35 13.92
CA LEU A 85 4.68 20.88 15.20
C LEU A 85 4.97 22.08 16.15
N PRO A 86 5.09 21.87 17.47
CA PRO A 86 5.58 22.89 18.38
C PRO A 86 7.07 23.12 18.13
N HIS A 87 7.40 24.12 17.32
CA HIS A 87 8.76 24.31 16.82
C HIS A 87 9.32 25.71 17.06
N GLU A 88 10.65 25.80 17.01
CA GLU A 88 11.41 27.05 16.95
C GLU A 88 12.37 27.00 15.76
N TRP A 89 12.31 28.01 14.90
CA TRP A 89 13.27 28.18 13.81
C TRP A 89 14.53 28.85 14.33
N VAL A 90 15.68 28.24 14.03
CA VAL A 90 17.01 28.70 14.47
C VAL A 90 17.94 28.87 13.28
N THR A 91 19.04 29.62 13.45
CA THR A 91 20.09 29.73 12.43
C THR A 91 21.17 28.66 12.62
N VAL A 92 22.08 28.54 11.64
CA VAL A 92 23.20 27.59 11.74
C VAL A 92 24.13 27.94 12.89
N GLU A 93 24.28 29.23 13.21
CA GLU A 93 25.09 29.73 14.32
C GLU A 93 24.51 29.38 15.69
N ASP A 94 23.20 29.15 15.79
CA ASP A 94 22.52 28.82 17.04
C ASP A 94 22.69 27.33 17.41
N LEU A 95 22.99 26.44 16.45
CA LEU A 95 23.04 24.99 16.65
C LEU A 95 23.92 24.52 17.83
N PRO A 96 25.14 25.06 18.03
CA PRO A 96 25.99 24.68 19.17
C PRO A 96 25.47 25.15 20.54
N HIS A 97 24.44 25.99 20.55
CA HIS A 97 23.92 26.69 21.73
C HIS A 97 22.47 26.32 22.07
N LEU A 98 21.91 25.31 21.39
CA LEU A 98 20.55 24.86 21.64
C LEU A 98 20.42 24.16 23.00
N GLU A 99 19.42 24.58 23.76
CA GLU A 99 19.07 23.95 25.03
C GLU A 99 18.06 22.81 24.80
N PRO A 100 18.20 21.66 25.49
CA PRO A 100 17.19 20.59 25.44
C PRO A 100 15.82 21.07 25.93
N ASP A 101 14.78 20.86 25.12
CA ASP A 101 13.38 21.15 25.47
C ASP A 101 12.50 20.00 24.99
N SER A 102 11.78 19.35 25.90
CA SER A 102 10.90 18.22 25.58
C SER A 102 9.64 18.64 24.84
N CYS A 103 9.15 19.86 25.03
CA CYS A 103 7.88 20.32 24.48
C CYS A 103 8.06 21.08 23.16
N LYS A 104 9.27 21.11 22.62
CA LYS A 104 9.65 21.93 21.46
C LYS A 104 10.64 21.17 20.57
N ILE A 105 10.57 21.41 19.27
CA ILE A 105 11.49 20.88 18.25
C ILE A 105 12.17 22.04 17.54
N TYR A 106 13.44 21.90 17.18
CA TYR A 106 14.18 22.93 16.45
C TYR A 106 14.20 22.64 14.95
N GLY A 107 13.95 23.68 14.15
CA GLY A 107 14.07 23.63 12.69
C GLY A 107 15.16 24.58 12.21
N VAL A 108 16.03 24.12 11.31
CA VAL A 108 17.05 24.96 10.67
C VAL A 108 17.01 24.78 9.15
N VAL A 109 17.03 25.89 8.42
CA VAL A 109 17.17 25.88 6.96
C VAL A 109 18.61 26.22 6.61
N VAL A 110 19.26 25.32 5.88
CA VAL A 110 20.66 25.43 5.50
C VAL A 110 20.72 25.73 4.01
N GLU A 111 21.31 26.86 3.65
CA GLU A 111 21.57 27.25 2.26
C GLU A 111 23.05 27.05 1.92
N GLU A 112 23.42 27.24 0.65
CA GLU A 112 24.74 26.91 0.11
C GLU A 112 25.88 27.61 0.88
N GLU A 113 25.65 28.83 1.37
CA GLU A 113 26.59 29.63 2.18
C GLU A 113 27.04 28.92 3.47
N ASN A 114 26.19 28.06 4.01
CA ASN A 114 26.42 27.30 5.24
C ASN A 114 26.90 25.87 4.97
N MET A 115 26.88 25.44 3.70
CA MET A 115 27.28 24.09 3.30
C MET A 115 28.72 24.02 2.80
N VAL A 116 29.25 25.12 2.28
CA VAL A 116 30.59 25.17 1.67
C VAL A 116 31.44 26.33 2.15
N ARG A 117 32.76 26.14 2.10
CA ARG A 117 33.75 27.22 2.26
C ARG A 117 34.69 27.25 1.07
N HIS A 118 35.30 28.41 0.83
CA HIS A 118 36.33 28.51 -0.20
C HIS A 118 37.58 27.74 0.25
N ARG A 119 38.22 26.98 -0.65
CA ARG A 119 39.38 26.13 -0.34
C ARG A 119 40.59 26.90 0.19
N THR A 120 40.72 28.18 -0.13
CA THR A 120 41.78 29.05 0.40
C THR A 120 41.46 29.63 1.78
N GLY A 121 40.31 29.27 2.35
CA GLY A 121 39.77 29.80 3.61
C GLY A 121 38.77 30.94 3.38
N GLY A 122 37.82 31.09 4.31
CA GLY A 122 36.74 32.08 4.24
C GLY A 122 35.40 31.49 3.79
N THR A 123 34.32 32.26 3.95
CA THR A 123 32.95 31.88 3.59
C THR A 123 32.76 31.84 2.07
N MET A 124 31.60 31.35 1.62
CA MET A 124 31.23 31.43 0.21
C MET A 124 31.21 32.89 -0.29
N GLU A 125 31.79 33.15 -1.47
CA GLU A 125 31.86 34.52 -2.03
C GLU A 125 30.51 35.02 -2.51
N SER A 126 29.87 34.26 -3.39
CA SER A 126 28.51 34.51 -3.87
C SER A 126 27.95 33.26 -4.53
N ARG A 127 26.62 33.15 -4.60
CA ARG A 127 25.95 32.03 -5.26
C ARG A 127 26.32 31.94 -6.75
N ALA A 128 26.41 33.08 -7.44
CA ALA A 128 26.80 33.09 -8.85
C ALA A 128 28.22 32.56 -9.07
N HIS A 129 29.15 32.90 -8.18
CA HIS A 129 30.53 32.40 -8.24
C HIS A 129 30.58 30.89 -7.94
N TYR A 130 29.90 30.43 -6.89
CA TYR A 130 29.85 29.01 -6.52
C TYR A 130 29.34 28.12 -7.66
N TYR A 131 28.30 28.56 -8.38
CA TYR A 131 27.77 27.81 -9.52
C TYR A 131 28.68 27.84 -10.76
N ALA A 132 29.51 28.86 -10.92
CA ALA A 132 30.46 28.98 -12.02
C ALA A 132 31.76 28.22 -11.76
N HIS A 133 32.20 28.19 -10.49
CA HIS A 133 33.50 27.64 -10.05
C HIS A 133 33.36 26.72 -8.83
N PRO A 134 32.53 25.66 -8.88
CA PRO A 134 32.27 24.78 -7.73
C PRO A 134 33.52 24.03 -7.25
N GLU A 135 34.51 23.84 -8.11
CA GLU A 135 35.80 23.21 -7.79
C GLU A 135 36.62 23.98 -6.74
N GLU A 136 36.39 25.28 -6.59
CA GLU A 136 37.11 26.14 -5.64
C GLU A 136 36.58 26.02 -4.20
N TYR A 137 35.53 25.23 -4.00
CA TYR A 137 34.85 25.07 -2.72
C TYR A 137 35.00 23.66 -2.16
N GLU A 138 34.87 23.55 -0.83
CA GLU A 138 34.79 22.27 -0.10
C GLU A 138 33.62 22.26 0.87
N GLY A 139 33.04 21.07 1.10
CA GLY A 139 31.86 20.89 1.95
C GLY A 139 32.22 20.95 3.44
N ILE A 140 31.50 21.77 4.20
CA ILE A 140 31.68 22.00 5.66
C ILE A 140 30.45 21.61 6.49
N PHE A 141 29.40 21.07 5.86
CA PHE A 141 28.17 20.68 6.54
C PHE A 141 28.43 19.67 7.67
N HIS A 142 29.33 18.72 7.45
CA HIS A 142 29.76 17.74 8.47
C HIS A 142 30.47 18.37 9.68
N GLU A 143 31.05 19.56 9.55
CA GLU A 143 31.72 20.27 10.65
C GLU A 143 30.73 21.16 11.43
N THR A 144 29.78 21.78 10.73
CA THR A 144 29.01 22.93 11.25
C THR A 144 27.55 22.61 11.55
N VAL A 145 26.95 21.61 10.89
CA VAL A 145 25.51 21.33 10.98
C VAL A 145 25.22 19.87 11.35
N ALA A 146 25.86 18.91 10.67
CA ALA A 146 25.60 17.49 10.86
C ALA A 146 25.74 17.02 12.33
N PRO A 147 26.72 17.51 13.13
CA PRO A 147 26.86 17.09 14.53
C PRO A 147 25.66 17.42 15.41
N TYR A 148 24.85 18.41 15.02
CA TYR A 148 23.67 18.87 15.76
C TYR A 148 22.35 18.42 15.11
N THR A 149 22.40 17.71 13.98
CA THR A 149 21.21 17.31 13.23
C THR A 149 20.68 15.98 13.73
N THR A 150 19.38 15.90 14.07
CA THR A 150 18.70 14.64 14.37
C THR A 150 18.07 14.03 13.13
N MET A 151 17.36 14.86 12.37
CA MET A 151 16.66 14.50 11.14
C MET A 151 17.13 15.39 10.00
N LEU A 152 17.81 14.82 9.01
CA LEU A 152 18.17 15.54 7.80
C LEU A 152 17.06 15.41 6.76
N VAL A 153 16.52 16.53 6.29
CA VAL A 153 15.50 16.60 5.25
C VAL A 153 16.17 17.17 4.00
N ASN A 154 16.76 16.29 3.19
CA ASN A 154 17.53 16.70 2.02
C ASN A 154 16.57 17.05 0.86
N CYS A 155 16.48 18.34 0.53
CA CYS A 155 15.61 18.88 -0.51
C CYS A 155 16.39 19.57 -1.65
N ALA A 156 17.71 19.63 -1.53
CA ALA A 156 18.57 20.33 -2.48
C ALA A 156 18.90 19.43 -3.68
N TYR A 157 18.80 20.02 -4.87
CA TYR A 157 19.34 19.41 -6.08
C TYR A 157 20.87 19.39 -6.01
N TRP A 158 21.48 18.32 -6.51
CA TRP A 158 22.93 18.17 -6.56
C TRP A 158 23.39 17.57 -7.89
N ASP A 159 24.59 17.94 -8.32
CA ASP A 159 25.30 17.27 -9.40
C ASP A 159 26.80 17.15 -9.07
N HIS A 160 27.49 16.24 -9.76
CA HIS A 160 28.87 15.84 -9.48
C HIS A 160 29.92 16.95 -9.54
N ARG A 161 29.59 18.13 -10.09
CA ARG A 161 30.51 19.29 -10.09
C ARG A 161 30.64 19.90 -8.70
N PHE A 162 29.59 19.77 -7.88
CA PHE A 162 29.51 20.38 -6.55
C PHE A 162 30.02 19.43 -5.47
N PRO A 163 30.62 19.95 -4.38
CA PRO A 163 30.93 19.14 -3.21
C PRO A 163 29.72 18.37 -2.70
N ARG A 164 29.91 17.15 -2.19
CA ARG A 164 28.86 16.41 -1.50
C ARG A 164 28.46 17.15 -0.22
N LEU A 165 27.21 16.99 0.21
CA LEU A 165 26.73 17.51 1.49
C LEU A 165 27.40 16.75 2.64
N ILE A 166 27.40 15.42 2.58
CA ILE A 166 28.02 14.56 3.58
C ILE A 166 28.50 13.25 2.93
N THR A 167 29.73 12.84 3.24
CA THR A 167 30.33 11.59 2.78
C THR A 167 30.03 10.43 3.74
N MET A 168 30.21 9.19 3.28
CA MET A 168 30.09 7.99 4.12
C MET A 168 31.05 8.02 5.32
N ASP A 169 32.25 8.58 5.14
CA ASP A 169 33.23 8.67 6.22
C ASP A 169 32.91 9.78 7.21
N GLN A 170 32.35 10.91 6.73
CA GLN A 170 31.91 12.01 7.60
C GLN A 170 30.67 11.67 8.43
N ALA A 171 29.79 10.78 7.94
CA ALA A 171 28.59 10.36 8.66
C ALA A 171 28.90 9.68 10.02
N LYS A 172 30.07 9.05 10.15
CA LYS A 172 30.53 8.41 11.40
C LYS A 172 30.70 9.41 12.54
N ASP A 173 31.04 10.65 12.23
CA ASP A 173 31.30 11.70 13.20
C ASP A 173 30.02 12.46 13.62
N SER A 174 28.84 11.99 13.17
CA SER A 174 27.53 12.59 13.45
C SER A 174 26.58 11.59 14.15
N PRO A 175 26.88 11.13 15.37
CA PRO A 175 26.06 10.13 16.08
C PRO A 175 24.64 10.60 16.42
N GLY A 176 24.41 11.93 16.40
CA GLY A 176 23.08 12.52 16.58
C GLY A 176 22.17 12.36 15.37
N LEU A 177 22.70 12.09 14.17
CA LEU A 177 21.92 11.92 12.95
C LEU A 177 21.21 10.56 12.98
N LEU A 178 19.92 10.58 13.30
CA LEU A 178 19.12 9.36 13.44
C LEU A 178 18.46 8.95 12.13
N ALA A 179 18.09 9.93 11.30
CA ALA A 179 17.35 9.69 10.08
C ALA A 179 17.62 10.74 9.00
N VAL A 180 17.51 10.32 7.74
CA VAL A 180 17.57 11.15 6.54
C VAL A 180 16.32 10.89 5.70
N ALA A 181 15.51 11.92 5.50
CA ALA A 181 14.54 11.97 4.41
C ALA A 181 15.20 12.63 3.20
N ASP A 182 15.72 11.80 2.29
CA ASP A 182 16.33 12.25 1.06
C ASP A 182 15.27 12.40 -0.05
N ILE A 183 14.71 13.61 -0.13
CA ILE A 183 13.63 13.94 -1.07
C ILE A 183 14.19 14.18 -2.47
N SER A 184 15.48 14.48 -2.63
CA SER A 184 16.11 14.56 -3.95
C SER A 184 16.27 13.16 -4.57
N CYS A 185 16.47 12.14 -3.71
CA CYS A 185 16.60 10.73 -4.08
C CYS A 185 17.73 10.47 -5.11
N ASP A 186 18.82 11.22 -4.97
CA ASP A 186 20.01 11.05 -5.82
C ASP A 186 20.90 9.94 -5.24
N VAL A 187 20.75 8.70 -5.72
CA VAL A 187 21.57 7.55 -5.26
C VAL A 187 23.07 7.83 -5.45
N GLY A 188 23.83 7.73 -4.36
CA GLY A 188 25.25 8.10 -4.32
C GLY A 188 25.50 9.59 -4.62
N GLY A 189 24.52 10.46 -4.33
CA GLY A 189 24.50 11.89 -4.62
C GLY A 189 25.00 12.77 -3.48
N SER A 190 24.29 13.87 -3.17
CA SER A 190 24.71 14.82 -2.13
C SER A 190 24.89 14.17 -0.76
N VAL A 191 23.99 13.25 -0.40
CA VAL A 191 24.15 12.31 0.71
C VAL A 191 24.77 11.03 0.15
N GLU A 192 26.09 10.85 0.32
CA GLU A 192 26.83 9.77 -0.35
C GLU A 192 26.33 8.37 0.01
N PHE A 193 25.88 8.20 1.26
CA PHE A 193 25.43 6.93 1.80
C PHE A 193 23.98 6.58 1.46
N LEU A 194 23.31 7.36 0.60
CA LEU A 194 22.10 6.91 -0.04
C LEU A 194 22.45 5.87 -1.13
N THR A 195 22.47 4.59 -0.76
CA THR A 195 22.93 3.50 -1.66
C THR A 195 21.86 3.00 -2.62
N LYS A 196 20.58 3.29 -2.35
CA LYS A 196 19.42 2.88 -3.16
C LYS A 196 18.23 3.81 -2.91
N SER A 197 17.30 3.87 -3.85
CA SER A 197 15.96 4.44 -3.63
C SER A 197 15.07 3.46 -2.87
N THR A 198 13.98 3.97 -2.30
CA THR A 198 12.95 3.18 -1.60
C THR A 198 11.60 3.26 -2.31
N TYR A 199 10.70 2.34 -1.97
CA TYR A 199 9.35 2.26 -2.53
C TYR A 199 8.34 2.79 -1.52
N ILE A 200 7.15 3.17 -1.96
CA ILE A 200 6.08 3.67 -1.08
C ILE A 200 5.68 2.62 -0.04
N GLU A 201 5.66 1.35 -0.45
CA GLU A 201 5.31 0.20 0.38
C GLU A 201 6.45 -0.22 1.34
N GLU A 202 7.69 0.06 0.95
CA GLU A 202 8.91 -0.23 1.71
C GLU A 202 9.82 1.01 1.77
N PRO A 203 9.42 2.06 2.50
CA PRO A 203 10.01 3.39 2.37
C PRO A 203 11.35 3.55 3.08
N PHE A 204 11.76 2.59 3.90
CA PHE A 204 12.91 2.71 4.80
C PHE A 204 13.96 1.63 4.62
N PHE A 205 15.23 2.01 4.80
CA PHE A 205 16.32 1.08 5.11
C PHE A 205 17.29 1.76 6.07
N MET A 206 18.17 0.99 6.68
CA MET A 206 19.19 1.47 7.60
C MET A 206 20.56 1.46 6.90
N PHE A 207 21.37 2.49 7.15
CA PHE A 207 22.79 2.57 6.76
C PHE A 207 23.65 2.69 8.02
N ASP A 208 24.62 1.80 8.20
CA ASP A 208 25.59 1.90 9.29
C ASP A 208 26.88 2.61 8.79
N PRO A 209 27.19 3.83 9.29
CA PRO A 209 28.39 4.54 8.90
C PRO A 209 29.68 3.78 9.20
N HIS A 210 29.74 2.96 10.25
CA HIS A 210 30.97 2.28 10.68
C HIS A 210 31.35 1.14 9.74
N THR A 211 30.39 0.27 9.43
CA THR A 211 30.56 -0.88 8.54
C THR A 211 30.41 -0.51 7.07
N LYS A 212 29.73 0.61 6.77
CA LYS A 212 29.28 1.03 5.44
C LYS A 212 28.30 0.05 4.80
N GLU A 213 27.61 -0.75 5.61
CA GLU A 213 26.60 -1.72 5.17
C GLU A 213 25.19 -1.14 5.25
N THR A 214 24.28 -1.70 4.46
CA THR A 214 22.85 -1.38 4.52
C THR A 214 22.02 -2.62 4.80
N HIS A 215 20.97 -2.44 5.58
CA HIS A 215 20.06 -3.51 6.00
C HIS A 215 18.63 -2.97 6.14
N THR A 216 17.65 -3.86 6.13
CA THR A 216 16.22 -3.51 6.25
C THR A 216 15.68 -3.70 7.67
N ASP A 217 16.49 -4.26 8.58
CA ASP A 217 16.15 -4.32 9.99
C ASP A 217 16.32 -2.93 10.62
N MET A 218 15.29 -2.46 11.32
CA MET A 218 15.25 -1.16 11.99
C MET A 218 16.03 -1.17 13.33
N SER A 219 16.42 -2.37 13.78
CA SER A 219 17.19 -2.63 14.98
C SER A 219 18.68 -2.36 14.76
N GLY A 220 19.38 -1.88 15.81
CA GLY A 220 20.84 -1.71 15.78
C GLY A 220 21.32 -0.29 15.47
N ASP A 221 22.64 -0.15 15.31
CA ASP A 221 23.31 1.11 15.04
C ASP A 221 23.14 1.55 13.57
N GLY A 222 23.23 2.85 13.33
CA GLY A 222 23.10 3.43 11.99
C GLY A 222 22.04 4.53 11.86
N VAL A 223 21.90 5.01 10.63
CA VAL A 223 21.05 6.11 10.20
C VAL A 223 19.91 5.54 9.36
N LEU A 224 18.67 5.91 9.68
CA LEU A 224 17.52 5.54 8.87
C LEU A 224 17.50 6.37 7.58
N MET A 225 17.27 5.71 6.45
CA MET A 225 17.20 6.31 5.13
C MET A 225 15.78 6.17 4.58
N CYS A 226 15.19 7.30 4.18
CA CYS A 226 13.93 7.39 3.46
C CYS A 226 14.17 8.13 2.14
N ALA A 227 13.99 7.46 1.00
CA ALA A 227 14.31 8.02 -0.33
C ALA A 227 13.34 7.51 -1.41
N VAL A 228 12.06 7.82 -1.24
CA VAL A 228 11.01 7.44 -2.18
C VAL A 228 11.16 8.25 -3.47
N ASP A 229 11.33 7.57 -4.61
CA ASP A 229 11.66 8.19 -5.90
C ASP A 229 10.50 8.97 -6.54
N ILE A 230 9.25 8.67 -6.16
CA ILE A 230 8.04 9.24 -6.76
C ILE A 230 7.07 9.85 -5.73
N LEU A 231 7.58 10.56 -4.73
CA LEU A 231 6.77 11.19 -3.67
C LEU A 231 5.50 11.97 -4.11
N PRO A 232 5.40 12.63 -5.29
CA PRO A 232 4.15 13.23 -5.73
C PRO A 232 2.97 12.23 -5.90
N SER A 233 3.23 10.94 -6.16
CA SER A 233 2.17 9.95 -6.34
C SER A 233 1.46 9.60 -5.03
N GLU A 234 2.06 9.87 -3.88
CA GLU A 234 1.44 9.68 -2.56
C GLU A 234 0.37 10.72 -2.24
N LEU A 235 0.35 11.85 -2.96
CA LEU A 235 -0.71 12.86 -2.91
C LEU A 235 -1.22 13.10 -4.34
N PRO A 236 -1.83 12.10 -4.98
CA PRO A 236 -2.06 12.12 -6.42
C PRO A 236 -3.04 13.22 -6.82
N ARG A 237 -4.02 13.53 -5.98
CA ARG A 237 -5.01 14.59 -6.20
C ARG A 237 -4.36 15.97 -6.13
N GLU A 238 -3.64 16.27 -5.06
CA GLU A 238 -2.97 17.56 -4.88
C GLU A 238 -1.87 17.76 -5.93
N SER A 239 -1.13 16.70 -6.27
CA SER A 239 -0.14 16.73 -7.35
C SER A 239 -0.81 17.02 -8.70
N SER A 240 -1.91 16.32 -9.03
CA SER A 240 -2.64 16.55 -10.28
C SER A 240 -3.19 17.97 -10.38
N ASN A 241 -3.75 18.50 -9.29
CA ASN A 241 -4.23 19.88 -9.25
C ASN A 241 -3.08 20.87 -9.42
N HIS A 242 -1.97 20.70 -8.69
CA HIS A 242 -0.84 21.60 -8.75
C HIS A 242 -0.19 21.64 -10.15
N PHE A 243 0.10 20.48 -10.73
CA PHE A 243 0.64 20.42 -12.09
C PHE A 243 -0.38 20.89 -13.13
N GLY A 244 -1.67 20.57 -12.94
CA GLY A 244 -2.76 21.02 -13.78
C GLY A 244 -2.86 22.54 -13.84
N GLU A 245 -2.84 23.22 -12.70
CA GLU A 245 -2.86 24.69 -12.61
C GLU A 245 -1.66 25.33 -13.33
N LEU A 246 -0.46 24.76 -13.17
CA LEU A 246 0.74 25.24 -13.86
C LEU A 246 0.63 25.06 -15.39
N LEU A 247 0.09 23.93 -15.84
CA LEU A 247 -0.11 23.63 -17.27
C LEU A 247 -1.23 24.47 -17.89
N LEU A 248 -2.31 24.73 -17.16
CA LEU A 248 -3.43 25.55 -17.64
C LEU A 248 -2.97 26.95 -18.05
N ASN A 249 -2.02 27.54 -17.30
CA ASN A 249 -1.41 28.84 -17.64
C ASN A 249 -0.64 28.82 -18.97
N MET A 250 -0.27 27.64 -19.48
CA MET A 250 0.43 27.48 -20.76
C MET A 250 -0.53 27.30 -21.94
N VAL A 251 -1.80 26.96 -21.70
CA VAL A 251 -2.77 26.64 -22.76
C VAL A 251 -3.12 27.86 -23.61
N GLU A 252 -3.42 29.00 -22.97
CA GLU A 252 -3.77 30.23 -23.70
C GLU A 252 -2.59 30.72 -24.56
N PRO A 253 -1.36 30.93 -24.03
CA PRO A 253 -0.23 31.34 -24.84
C PRO A 253 0.07 30.37 -25.99
N LEU A 254 -0.06 29.06 -25.77
CA LEU A 254 0.12 28.06 -26.82
C LEU A 254 -0.96 28.17 -27.91
N ALA A 255 -2.21 28.36 -27.52
CA ALA A 255 -3.34 28.45 -28.45
C ALA A 255 -3.35 29.76 -29.25
N THR A 256 -2.84 30.85 -28.67
CA THR A 256 -2.77 32.16 -29.33
C THR A 256 -1.48 32.37 -30.13
N SER A 257 -0.47 31.51 -29.97
CA SER A 257 0.81 31.68 -30.66
C SER A 257 0.66 31.52 -32.17
N ASP A 258 1.22 32.47 -32.93
CA ASP A 258 1.19 32.41 -34.39
C ASP A 258 2.21 31.39 -34.92
N GLY A 259 1.74 30.16 -35.08
CA GLY A 259 2.50 29.05 -35.65
C GLY A 259 3.00 29.29 -37.08
N THR A 260 2.57 30.35 -37.78
CA THR A 260 3.06 30.71 -39.13
C THR A 260 4.35 31.53 -39.09
N LEU A 261 4.67 32.19 -37.97
CA LEU A 261 5.92 32.93 -37.81
C LEU A 261 7.10 31.95 -37.67
N PRO A 262 8.30 32.30 -38.20
CA PRO A 262 9.53 31.59 -37.87
C PRO A 262 9.69 31.40 -36.36
N PHE A 263 10.18 30.23 -35.92
CA PHE A 263 10.21 29.86 -34.49
C PHE A 263 11.03 30.84 -33.62
N ASP A 264 12.07 31.43 -34.19
CA ASP A 264 12.88 32.49 -33.57
C ASP A 264 12.14 33.82 -33.40
N LYS A 265 10.97 33.98 -34.05
CA LYS A 265 10.11 35.17 -34.01
C LYS A 265 8.76 34.95 -33.32
N GLN A 266 8.52 33.76 -32.76
CA GLN A 266 7.30 33.47 -31.97
C GLN A 266 7.46 34.02 -30.56
N ASP A 267 7.44 35.35 -30.44
CA ASP A 267 7.72 36.05 -29.19
C ASP A 267 6.70 35.86 -28.07
N ASP A 268 5.50 35.43 -28.47
CA ASP A 268 4.36 35.09 -27.64
C ASP A 268 4.49 33.74 -26.93
N LEU A 269 5.36 32.84 -27.40
CA LEU A 269 5.51 31.51 -26.80
C LEU A 269 6.37 31.60 -25.51
N PRO A 270 5.83 31.20 -24.34
CA PRO A 270 6.57 31.17 -23.08
C PRO A 270 7.85 30.33 -23.16
N ALA A 271 8.88 30.73 -22.41
CA ALA A 271 10.17 30.05 -22.40
C ALA A 271 10.09 28.52 -22.15
N PRO A 272 9.24 28.00 -21.23
CA PRO A 272 9.09 26.56 -21.05
C PRO A 272 8.57 25.85 -22.30
N LEU A 273 7.57 26.43 -22.98
CA LEU A 273 7.03 25.86 -24.22
C LEU A 273 8.07 25.93 -25.34
N ARG A 274 8.81 27.03 -25.48
CA ARG A 274 9.92 27.11 -26.45
C ARG A 274 11.00 26.06 -26.19
N ALA A 275 11.37 25.88 -24.92
CA ALA A 275 12.35 24.88 -24.53
C ALA A 275 11.86 23.45 -24.79
N ALA A 276 10.56 23.19 -24.65
CA ALA A 276 9.93 21.89 -24.90
C ALA A 276 9.62 21.63 -26.39
N THR A 277 9.66 22.64 -27.27
CA THR A 277 9.38 22.47 -28.70
C THR A 277 10.53 21.76 -29.41
N ILE A 278 10.34 20.47 -29.68
CA ILE A 278 11.32 19.61 -30.35
C ILE A 278 11.52 20.02 -31.82
N ALA A 279 10.43 20.33 -32.53
CA ALA A 279 10.44 20.67 -33.94
C ALA A 279 9.44 21.78 -34.25
N ALA A 280 9.81 22.67 -35.17
CA ALA A 280 8.96 23.73 -35.70
C ALA A 280 9.21 23.86 -37.21
N HIS A 281 8.15 24.11 -38.00
CA HIS A 281 8.26 24.28 -39.45
C HIS A 281 8.97 23.14 -40.20
N GLY A 282 8.81 21.91 -39.72
CA GLY A 282 9.45 20.73 -40.31
C GLY A 282 10.96 20.60 -40.03
N ALA A 283 11.54 21.46 -39.19
CA ALA A 283 12.92 21.37 -38.75
C ALA A 283 13.02 21.19 -37.23
N LEU A 284 14.10 20.56 -36.76
CA LEU A 284 14.42 20.48 -35.34
C LEU A 284 14.82 21.87 -34.83
N THR A 285 14.39 22.23 -33.63
CA THR A 285 14.85 23.46 -32.98
C THR A 285 16.30 23.28 -32.49
N PRO A 286 17.05 24.37 -32.22
CA PRO A 286 18.48 24.29 -31.91
C PRO A 286 18.84 23.30 -30.78
N ASN A 287 18.06 23.30 -29.70
CA ASN A 287 18.26 22.43 -28.53
C ASN A 287 18.13 20.93 -28.87
N TYR A 288 17.40 20.60 -29.94
CA TYR A 288 17.14 19.22 -30.37
C TYR A 288 17.86 18.85 -31.66
N SER A 289 18.73 19.73 -32.19
CA SER A 289 19.51 19.48 -33.42
C SER A 289 20.38 18.22 -33.34
N TYR A 290 20.75 17.79 -32.12
CA TYR A 290 21.46 16.53 -31.86
C TYR A 290 20.69 15.29 -32.37
N ILE A 291 19.36 15.35 -32.49
CA ILE A 291 18.54 14.26 -33.03
C ILE A 291 18.90 13.96 -34.49
N ASN A 292 19.30 14.95 -35.30
CA ASN A 292 19.78 14.69 -36.67
C ASN A 292 21.05 13.84 -36.66
N LYS A 293 21.96 14.09 -35.71
CA LYS A 293 23.16 13.28 -35.53
C LYS A 293 22.80 11.85 -35.12
N MET A 294 21.86 11.69 -34.18
CA MET A 294 21.37 10.36 -33.80
C MET A 294 20.71 9.61 -34.97
N ARG A 295 19.92 10.30 -35.81
CA ARG A 295 19.29 9.70 -37.00
C ARG A 295 20.31 9.32 -38.08
N ALA A 296 21.27 10.19 -38.38
CA ALA A 296 22.32 9.90 -39.34
C ALA A 296 23.15 8.68 -38.91
N ASN A 297 23.45 8.55 -37.61
CA ASN A 297 24.12 7.38 -37.06
C ASN A 297 23.28 6.11 -37.25
N ARG A 298 21.97 6.15 -36.94
CA ARG A 298 21.07 5.00 -37.15
C ARG A 298 20.95 4.59 -38.63
N ASP A 299 20.86 5.55 -39.54
CA ASP A 299 20.73 5.27 -40.98
C ASP A 299 22.05 4.72 -41.58
N LEU A 300 23.20 5.10 -41.01
CA LEU A 300 24.51 4.49 -41.29
C LEU A 300 24.59 3.04 -40.79
N GLU A 301 24.07 2.77 -39.59
CA GLU A 301 23.96 1.41 -39.03
C GLU A 301 23.04 0.51 -39.88
N GLU A 302 21.90 1.02 -40.36
CA GLU A 302 20.97 0.26 -41.22
C GLU A 302 21.56 -0.07 -42.60
N LYS A 303 22.34 0.84 -43.20
CA LYS A 303 23.02 0.57 -44.49
C LYS A 303 24.13 -0.48 -44.35
N ARG A 304 24.92 -0.43 -43.28
CA ARG A 304 25.97 -1.42 -42.97
C ARG A 304 25.37 -2.82 -42.75
N SER A 305 24.26 -2.89 -42.02
CA SER A 305 23.54 -4.14 -41.74
C SER A 305 23.06 -4.89 -42.99
N TYR A 306 22.73 -4.19 -44.08
CA TYR A 306 22.23 -4.81 -45.33
C TYR A 306 23.35 -5.39 -46.22
N GLU A 307 24.55 -4.79 -46.21
CA GLU A 307 25.69 -5.29 -46.98
C GLU A 307 26.30 -6.56 -46.35
N MET A 308 26.24 -6.69 -45.02
CA MET A 308 26.87 -7.79 -44.28
C MET A 308 26.10 -9.12 -44.28
N LEU A 309 24.77 -9.10 -44.48
CA LEU A 309 23.88 -10.28 -44.56
C LEU A 309 24.23 -11.28 -45.69
N THR A 310 25.23 -10.97 -46.53
CA THR A 310 25.63 -11.75 -47.71
C THR A 310 26.98 -12.47 -47.60
N SER A 311 27.69 -12.43 -46.45
CA SER A 311 28.99 -13.10 -46.30
C SER A 311 29.10 -13.96 -45.04
N LYS A 312 29.58 -15.22 -45.19
CA LYS A 312 29.71 -16.20 -44.09
C LYS A 312 30.94 -15.97 -43.21
N VAL A 313 30.74 -16.26 -41.92
CA VAL A 313 31.54 -16.01 -40.72
C VAL A 313 32.90 -16.72 -40.66
N ALA A 314 33.94 -15.92 -40.42
CA ALA A 314 35.15 -16.32 -39.68
C ALA A 314 35.80 -15.17 -38.87
N GLY A 315 35.21 -13.96 -38.84
CA GLY A 315 35.77 -12.79 -38.14
C GLY A 315 34.83 -12.10 -37.14
N SER A 316 33.95 -12.82 -36.42
CA SER A 316 33.04 -12.22 -35.42
C SER A 316 33.24 -12.81 -34.01
N THR A 317 33.13 -11.98 -32.96
CA THR A 317 33.13 -12.39 -31.54
C THR A 317 32.30 -11.42 -30.69
N VAL A 318 32.07 -11.74 -29.41
CA VAL A 318 31.49 -10.82 -28.43
C VAL A 318 32.53 -10.48 -27.38
N ILE A 319 32.74 -9.19 -27.14
CA ILE A 319 33.55 -8.70 -26.03
C ILE A 319 32.65 -8.10 -24.96
N ARG A 320 32.97 -8.38 -23.70
CA ARG A 320 32.41 -7.70 -22.55
C ARG A 320 33.36 -6.61 -22.09
N ILE A 321 32.86 -5.39 -21.98
CA ILE A 321 33.57 -4.27 -21.37
C ILE A 321 32.85 -3.88 -20.09
N GLY A 322 33.55 -3.88 -18.96
CA GLY A 322 32.98 -3.51 -17.66
C GLY A 322 33.82 -2.42 -17.01
N GLY A 323 33.20 -1.31 -16.59
CA GLY A 323 33.85 -0.13 -15.99
C GLY A 323 32.97 1.12 -15.97
N HIS A 324 33.55 2.31 -15.73
CA HIS A 324 32.86 3.60 -15.84
C HIS A 324 32.74 4.04 -17.32
N LEU A 325 31.96 3.31 -18.10
CA LEU A 325 32.02 3.40 -19.56
C LEU A 325 31.44 4.71 -20.12
N PHE A 326 30.40 5.25 -19.51
CA PHE A 326 29.75 6.50 -19.93
C PHE A 326 30.44 7.73 -19.34
N ASP A 327 30.74 7.72 -18.03
CA ASP A 327 31.34 8.85 -17.32
C ASP A 327 32.73 9.23 -17.86
N THR A 328 33.46 8.24 -18.37
CA THR A 328 34.78 8.46 -18.98
C THR A 328 34.76 8.56 -20.50
N ASN A 329 33.58 8.48 -21.10
CA ASN A 329 33.37 8.40 -22.55
C ASN A 329 34.05 7.19 -23.22
N LEU A 330 34.53 6.21 -22.44
CA LEU A 330 35.25 5.05 -22.94
C LEU A 330 34.40 4.19 -23.88
N ILE A 331 33.09 4.06 -23.63
CA ILE A 331 32.21 3.32 -24.54
C ILE A 331 32.25 3.92 -25.94
N ASN A 332 32.16 5.24 -26.07
CA ASN A 332 32.21 5.90 -27.36
C ASN A 332 33.58 5.73 -28.02
N GLN A 333 34.67 5.83 -27.26
CA GLN A 333 36.03 5.60 -27.80
C GLN A 333 36.25 4.16 -28.28
N VAL A 334 35.68 3.18 -27.59
CA VAL A 334 35.69 1.76 -28.00
C VAL A 334 34.95 1.59 -29.32
N LEU A 335 33.76 2.17 -29.42
CA LEU A 335 32.94 2.10 -30.62
C LEU A 335 33.64 2.82 -31.79
N ASP A 336 34.15 4.04 -31.56
CA ASP A 336 34.91 4.81 -32.53
C ASP A 336 36.17 4.06 -33.02
N LEU A 337 36.88 3.36 -32.13
CA LEU A 337 38.04 2.54 -32.50
C LEU A 337 37.63 1.34 -33.36
N ALA A 338 36.53 0.67 -33.01
CA ALA A 338 35.99 -0.40 -33.84
C ALA A 338 35.63 0.12 -35.24
N GLU A 339 34.97 1.27 -35.35
CA GLU A 339 34.66 1.88 -36.66
C GLU A 339 35.91 2.28 -37.45
N THR A 340 36.93 2.82 -36.76
CA THR A 340 38.20 3.25 -37.37
C THR A 340 38.95 2.07 -37.99
N GLU A 341 38.85 0.90 -37.37
CA GLU A 341 39.44 -0.36 -37.85
C GLU A 341 38.53 -1.10 -38.85
N GLU A 342 37.53 -0.41 -39.42
CA GLU A 342 36.53 -0.96 -40.35
C GLU A 342 35.78 -2.19 -39.79
N ALA A 343 35.64 -2.28 -38.47
CA ALA A 343 34.86 -3.32 -37.82
C ALA A 343 33.43 -2.85 -37.57
N GLU A 344 32.48 -3.74 -37.81
CA GLU A 344 31.10 -3.56 -37.37
C GLU A 344 30.98 -3.97 -35.91
N PHE A 345 30.15 -3.25 -35.17
CA PHE A 345 29.84 -3.61 -33.81
C PHE A 345 28.33 -3.60 -33.57
N LYS A 346 27.89 -4.43 -32.63
CA LYS A 346 26.51 -4.44 -32.15
C LYS A 346 26.49 -4.61 -30.65
N VAL A 347 25.80 -3.72 -29.94
CA VAL A 347 25.57 -3.89 -28.51
C VAL A 347 24.54 -5.00 -28.32
N VAL A 348 24.98 -6.13 -27.77
CA VAL A 348 24.19 -7.34 -27.52
C VAL A 348 23.43 -7.21 -26.19
N HIS A 349 24.14 -6.74 -25.17
CA HIS A 349 23.60 -6.49 -23.84
C HIS A 349 24.24 -5.23 -23.28
N LEU A 350 23.46 -4.34 -22.68
CA LEU A 350 23.97 -3.15 -22.03
C LEU A 350 23.31 -3.04 -20.67
N ASP A 351 24.13 -3.08 -19.63
CA ASP A 351 23.69 -2.93 -18.26
C ASP A 351 24.28 -1.66 -17.66
N VAL A 352 23.44 -0.62 -17.62
CA VAL A 352 23.84 0.72 -17.19
C VAL A 352 23.61 0.83 -15.69
N ARG A 353 24.67 0.51 -14.92
CA ARG A 353 24.64 0.47 -13.44
C ARG A 353 23.42 -0.32 -12.92
N PRO A 354 23.34 -1.64 -13.18
CA PRO A 354 22.32 -2.48 -12.56
C PRO A 354 22.39 -2.34 -11.04
N GLN A 355 21.25 -2.44 -10.35
CA GLN A 355 21.16 -2.33 -8.91
C GLN A 355 22.26 -3.17 -8.21
N GLY A 356 23.15 -2.50 -7.48
CA GLY A 356 24.24 -3.13 -6.71
C GLY A 356 25.59 -3.27 -7.41
N ALA A 357 25.79 -2.75 -8.63
CA ALA A 357 27.10 -2.75 -9.30
C ALA A 357 27.70 -1.33 -9.45
N ASP A 358 28.97 -1.17 -9.08
CA ASP A 358 29.73 0.10 -9.18
C ASP A 358 30.02 0.54 -10.63
N TYR A 359 29.79 -0.34 -11.61
CA TYR A 359 30.23 -0.16 -13.00
C TYR A 359 29.18 -0.57 -14.02
N THR A 360 29.21 0.07 -15.19
CA THR A 360 28.45 -0.33 -16.37
C THR A 360 29.12 -1.53 -17.03
N SER A 361 28.33 -2.49 -17.51
CA SER A 361 28.83 -3.55 -18.39
C SER A 361 28.15 -3.51 -19.75
N ALA A 362 28.92 -3.67 -20.81
CA ALA A 362 28.44 -3.70 -22.19
C ALA A 362 29.02 -4.92 -22.90
N ASP A 363 28.15 -5.77 -23.43
CA ASP A 363 28.51 -6.84 -24.35
C ASP A 363 28.34 -6.34 -25.77
N ILE A 364 29.44 -6.32 -26.50
CA ILE A 364 29.54 -5.77 -27.84
C ILE A 364 30.02 -6.88 -28.76
N GLN A 365 29.15 -7.30 -29.67
CA GLN A 365 29.57 -8.10 -30.80
C GLN A 365 30.45 -7.25 -31.70
N LEU A 366 31.60 -7.77 -32.11
CA LEU A 366 32.50 -7.16 -33.08
C LEU A 366 32.63 -8.10 -34.28
N SER A 367 32.63 -7.54 -35.48
CA SER A 367 32.79 -8.29 -36.73
C SER A 367 33.71 -7.53 -37.69
N VAL A 368 34.81 -8.15 -38.09
CA VAL A 368 35.79 -7.53 -39.01
C VAL A 368 35.53 -7.91 -40.47
N ARG A 369 35.75 -6.96 -41.37
CA ARG A 369 35.45 -7.07 -42.81
C ARG A 369 36.17 -8.21 -43.54
N GLU A 370 37.42 -8.47 -43.18
CA GLU A 370 38.23 -9.53 -43.82
C GLU A 370 37.80 -10.95 -43.40
N ASN A 371 36.89 -11.08 -42.43
CA ASN A 371 36.39 -12.34 -41.90
C ASN A 371 37.51 -13.30 -41.46
N THR A 372 38.64 -12.79 -40.96
CA THR A 372 39.74 -13.58 -40.39
C THR A 372 39.82 -13.41 -38.88
N ARG A 373 40.32 -14.43 -38.19
CA ARG A 373 40.52 -14.37 -36.73
C ARG A 373 41.68 -13.44 -36.38
N GLU A 374 42.70 -13.38 -37.22
CA GLU A 374 43.88 -12.56 -37.04
C GLU A 374 43.56 -11.06 -37.01
N SER A 375 42.73 -10.58 -37.95
CA SER A 375 42.33 -9.15 -37.99
C SER A 375 41.43 -8.78 -36.81
N LEU A 376 40.62 -9.72 -36.32
CA LEU A 376 39.82 -9.55 -35.11
C LEU A 376 40.68 -9.50 -33.84
N ASP A 377 41.68 -10.37 -33.72
CA ASP A 377 42.62 -10.38 -32.59
C ASP A 377 43.43 -9.07 -32.53
N GLU A 378 43.77 -8.48 -33.68
CA GLU A 378 44.43 -7.18 -33.73
C GLU A 378 43.54 -6.04 -33.21
N LEU A 379 42.25 -6.01 -33.58
CA LEU A 379 41.28 -5.07 -33.05
C LEU A 379 41.10 -5.22 -31.53
N ILE A 380 40.95 -6.45 -31.03
CA ILE A 380 40.81 -6.72 -29.58
C ILE A 380 42.06 -6.24 -28.84
N LYS A 381 43.25 -6.39 -29.42
CA LYS A 381 44.49 -5.89 -28.85
C LYS A 381 44.52 -4.36 -28.77
N LYS A 382 44.04 -3.65 -29.80
CA LYS A 382 43.91 -2.19 -29.82
C LYS A 382 42.88 -1.70 -28.79
N LEU A 383 41.75 -2.40 -28.65
CA LEU A 383 40.74 -2.10 -27.64
C LEU A 383 41.26 -2.28 -26.21
N LYS A 384 41.99 -3.38 -25.94
CA LYS A 384 42.66 -3.60 -24.65
C LYS A 384 43.70 -2.50 -24.35
N LEU A 385 44.38 -1.99 -25.37
CA LEU A 385 45.31 -0.86 -25.24
C LEU A 385 44.58 0.46 -24.94
N LEU A 386 43.46 0.73 -25.62
CA LEU A 386 42.63 1.90 -25.36
C LEU A 386 42.11 1.93 -23.91
N VAL A 387 41.67 0.77 -23.42
CA VAL A 387 41.22 0.60 -22.03
C VAL A 387 42.36 0.83 -21.04
N SER A 388 43.57 0.33 -21.30
CA SER A 388 44.72 0.58 -20.40
C SER A 388 45.20 2.03 -20.41
N LEU A 389 44.98 2.76 -21.50
CA LEU A 389 45.25 4.20 -21.63
C LEU A 389 44.17 5.08 -20.99
N THR A 390 43.06 4.49 -20.52
CA THR A 390 41.95 5.18 -19.84
C THR A 390 41.81 4.71 -18.38
N PRO A 391 42.82 4.92 -17.51
CA PRO A 391 42.84 4.37 -16.16
C PRO A 391 41.69 4.87 -15.27
N LYS A 392 41.13 6.06 -15.57
CA LYS A 392 39.94 6.60 -14.89
C LYS A 392 38.67 5.77 -15.09
N ALA A 393 38.62 4.93 -16.14
CA ALA A 393 37.45 4.11 -16.42
C ALA A 393 37.39 2.84 -15.57
N ALA A 394 38.49 2.47 -14.89
CA ALA A 394 38.64 1.21 -14.15
C ALA A 394 38.16 -0.02 -14.95
N ALA A 395 38.30 0.04 -16.29
CA ALA A 395 37.60 -0.86 -17.18
C ALA A 395 38.40 -2.12 -17.51
N THR A 396 37.68 -3.20 -17.80
CA THR A 396 38.25 -4.46 -18.30
C THR A 396 37.60 -4.85 -19.62
N VAL A 397 38.34 -5.50 -20.51
CA VAL A 397 37.84 -6.06 -21.79
C VAL A 397 38.09 -7.55 -21.79
N THR A 398 37.01 -8.33 -21.78
CA THR A 398 37.04 -9.79 -21.79
C THR A 398 36.36 -10.29 -23.05
N GLU A 399 36.99 -11.19 -23.78
CA GLU A 399 36.32 -11.87 -24.88
C GLU A 399 35.46 -13.01 -24.32
N MET A 400 34.20 -13.08 -24.75
CA MET A 400 33.25 -14.05 -24.23
C MET A 400 33.51 -15.44 -24.84
N PRO A 401 33.33 -16.52 -24.06
CA PRO A 401 33.61 -17.89 -24.52
C PRO A 401 32.61 -18.34 -25.60
N TRP A 402 32.97 -19.34 -26.40
CA TRP A 402 32.20 -19.75 -27.59
C TRP A 402 30.75 -20.21 -27.24
N GLU A 403 30.55 -20.71 -26.03
CA GLU A 403 29.26 -21.13 -25.48
C GLU A 403 28.29 -19.97 -25.28
N TYR A 404 28.79 -18.72 -25.16
CA TYR A 404 27.98 -17.52 -24.92
C TYR A 404 26.94 -17.27 -26.02
N CYS A 405 27.23 -17.71 -27.25
CA CYS A 405 26.35 -17.62 -28.41
C CYS A 405 25.91 -19.00 -28.95
N ALA A 406 26.07 -20.07 -28.15
CA ALA A 406 25.83 -21.47 -28.56
C ALA A 406 26.54 -21.86 -29.88
N GLY A 407 27.68 -21.24 -30.18
CA GLY A 407 28.45 -21.55 -31.38
C GLY A 407 28.02 -20.91 -32.69
N ASN A 408 27.05 -20.00 -32.66
CA ASN A 408 26.60 -19.32 -33.87
C ASN A 408 26.45 -17.82 -33.61
N PHE A 409 27.48 -17.05 -34.00
CA PHE A 409 27.53 -15.60 -33.81
C PHE A 409 26.51 -14.84 -34.68
N ASP A 410 25.97 -15.46 -35.74
CA ASP A 410 24.90 -14.88 -36.57
C ASP A 410 23.56 -14.76 -35.82
N LEU A 411 23.35 -15.56 -34.76
CA LEU A 411 22.10 -15.58 -33.97
C LEU A 411 21.87 -14.34 -33.11
N THR A 412 22.88 -13.46 -33.00
CA THR A 412 22.75 -12.19 -32.26
C THR A 412 22.30 -11.04 -33.16
N SER A 413 22.18 -11.24 -34.49
CA SER A 413 21.58 -10.28 -35.44
C SER A 413 20.04 -10.40 -35.50
N LYS A 414 19.34 -9.32 -35.83
CA LYS A 414 17.91 -9.06 -35.47
C LYS A 414 16.85 -10.06 -36.00
N ASP A 415 17.16 -11.00 -36.87
CA ASP A 415 16.12 -11.82 -37.54
C ASP A 415 15.73 -13.13 -36.84
N HIS A 416 16.42 -13.56 -35.77
CA HIS A 416 15.99 -14.70 -34.97
C HIS A 416 15.34 -14.38 -33.62
N LEU A 417 15.38 -13.13 -33.16
CA LEU A 417 14.53 -12.67 -32.05
C LEU A 417 13.09 -12.37 -32.51
N ALA A 418 12.85 -12.21 -33.82
CA ALA A 418 11.51 -12.09 -34.40
C ALA A 418 10.82 -13.45 -34.65
N THR A 419 11.55 -14.58 -34.73
CA THR A 419 10.95 -15.90 -34.99
C THR A 419 10.64 -16.74 -33.73
N ARG A 420 10.87 -16.20 -32.54
CA ARG A 420 10.10 -16.58 -31.34
C ARG A 420 8.77 -15.81 -31.22
N GLY A 421 8.50 -14.87 -32.14
CA GLY A 421 7.27 -14.09 -32.22
C GLY A 421 6.56 -14.26 -33.57
N ARG A 422 5.70 -15.29 -33.66
CA ARG A 422 4.65 -15.54 -34.68
C ARG A 422 5.02 -16.43 -35.88
N SER A 423 4.42 -17.62 -35.88
CA SER A 423 3.58 -18.05 -37.00
C SER A 423 2.57 -19.12 -36.56
N MET A 424 1.31 -18.70 -36.42
CA MET A 424 0.24 -19.32 -37.20
C MET A 424 -0.38 -18.18 -38.03
N ALA A 425 -0.22 -18.27 -39.35
CA ALA A 425 -0.98 -17.46 -40.29
C ALA A 425 -2.26 -18.22 -40.67
N SER A 426 -3.40 -17.52 -40.67
CA SER A 426 -4.51 -17.86 -41.56
C SER A 426 -4.58 -16.86 -42.71
N GLU A 427 -4.98 -17.38 -43.86
CA GLU A 427 -4.95 -16.77 -45.19
C GLU A 427 -5.84 -15.53 -45.40
N LYS A 428 -5.37 -14.70 -46.36
CA LYS A 428 -6.07 -13.91 -47.40
C LYS A 428 -7.03 -12.78 -46.99
N ASP A 429 -6.67 -11.55 -47.40
CA ASP A 429 -7.38 -10.79 -48.45
C ASP A 429 -6.60 -9.53 -48.92
N PRO A 430 -6.78 -9.06 -50.19
CA PRO A 430 -6.33 -7.75 -50.69
C PRO A 430 -7.51 -6.74 -50.81
N PRO A 431 -7.36 -5.53 -51.38
CA PRO A 431 -6.62 -4.35 -50.93
C PRO A 431 -7.53 -3.13 -50.61
N ALA A 432 -6.90 -2.04 -50.14
CA ALA A 432 -7.44 -0.79 -49.60
C ALA A 432 -8.42 0.04 -50.47
N GLN A 433 -9.29 0.86 -49.80
CA GLN A 433 -9.61 2.25 -50.22
C GLN A 433 -10.33 3.10 -49.14
N SER A 434 -9.59 4.10 -48.64
CA SER A 434 -9.87 5.51 -48.29
C SER A 434 -11.24 6.07 -47.80
N LEU A 435 -11.09 6.93 -46.78
CA LEU A 435 -11.65 8.29 -46.56
C LEU A 435 -13.08 8.48 -45.99
N GLY A 436 -13.14 9.11 -44.81
CA GLY A 436 -14.33 9.79 -44.27
C GLY A 436 -14.10 10.34 -42.86
N GLN A 437 -14.18 11.66 -42.72
CA GLN A 437 -13.77 12.51 -41.59
C GLN A 437 -14.69 12.49 -40.33
N PRO A 438 -14.30 13.16 -39.22
CA PRO A 438 -14.85 12.95 -37.88
C PRO A 438 -16.12 13.79 -37.61
N VAL A 439 -16.99 13.28 -36.72
CA VAL A 439 -18.15 14.04 -36.21
C VAL A 439 -18.14 14.01 -34.68
N SER A 440 -18.00 15.20 -34.10
CA SER A 440 -18.22 15.54 -32.69
C SER A 440 -19.70 15.50 -32.33
N PHE A 441 -20.09 14.98 -31.16
CA PHE A 441 -21.26 15.41 -30.38
C PHE A 441 -21.02 14.99 -28.91
N LEU A 442 -20.66 15.94 -28.04
CA LEU A 442 -21.54 16.66 -27.11
C LEU A 442 -21.93 15.83 -25.88
N THR A 443 -21.18 16.08 -24.79
CA THR A 443 -21.67 16.07 -23.41
C THR A 443 -22.93 16.94 -23.33
N SER A 444 -24.02 16.42 -22.76
CA SER A 444 -25.16 17.25 -22.38
C SER A 444 -25.45 17.10 -20.90
N ASP A 445 -25.46 18.27 -20.26
CA ASP A 445 -25.96 18.57 -18.94
C ASP A 445 -27.37 18.03 -18.72
N ILE A 446 -27.63 17.52 -17.52
CA ILE A 446 -28.95 17.63 -16.89
C ILE A 446 -28.73 18.18 -15.48
N THR A 447 -28.49 19.48 -15.41
CA THR A 447 -28.81 20.31 -14.24
C THR A 447 -30.01 21.18 -14.60
N GLY A 448 -31.11 21.03 -13.84
CA GLY A 448 -32.14 22.05 -13.70
C GLY A 448 -33.44 21.84 -14.47
N VAL A 449 -34.41 21.16 -13.84
CA VAL A 449 -35.80 21.63 -13.62
C VAL A 449 -36.23 20.92 -12.33
N LEU A 450 -36.53 21.60 -11.22
CA LEU A 450 -37.90 21.87 -10.79
C LEU A 450 -37.86 22.93 -9.67
N ARG A 451 -38.44 24.10 -9.94
CA ARG A 451 -38.91 25.05 -8.93
C ARG A 451 -40.42 24.87 -8.76
N ASN A 452 -40.84 24.99 -7.51
CA ASN A 452 -42.20 25.05 -6.96
C ASN A 452 -43.30 25.55 -7.92
N ASP A 453 -44.43 24.84 -7.93
CA ASP A 453 -45.63 25.27 -7.21
C ASP A 453 -46.70 24.17 -7.29
N THR A 454 -47.26 23.76 -6.15
CA THR A 454 -48.70 23.69 -5.83
C THR A 454 -48.89 22.81 -4.58
N ILE A 455 -49.34 23.46 -3.50
CA ILE A 455 -49.77 22.83 -2.25
C ILE A 455 -51.05 22.03 -2.50
N THR A 456 -51.02 20.70 -2.36
CA THR A 456 -52.20 19.88 -2.03
C THR A 456 -51.82 18.62 -1.24
N SER A 457 -52.29 18.61 0.02
CA SER A 457 -52.61 17.49 0.92
C SER A 457 -51.79 16.18 0.91
N VAL A 458 -51.14 15.94 2.05
CA VAL A 458 -50.85 14.67 2.75
C VAL A 458 -51.52 13.42 2.14
N LYS A 459 -50.71 12.51 1.59
CA LYS A 459 -50.98 11.06 1.46
C LYS A 459 -49.65 10.29 1.49
N ASP A 460 -49.67 9.15 2.16
CA ASP A 460 -48.53 8.25 2.42
C ASP A 460 -47.69 7.93 1.16
N PRO A 461 -46.36 7.79 1.29
CA PRO A 461 -45.51 7.39 0.16
C PRO A 461 -45.79 5.94 -0.28
N PRO A 462 -45.56 5.61 -1.57
CA PRO A 462 -45.88 4.29 -2.10
C PRO A 462 -44.99 3.16 -1.53
N PRO A 463 -45.45 1.89 -1.58
CA PRO A 463 -44.78 0.71 -0.99
C PRO A 463 -43.35 0.43 -1.46
N GLU A 464 -42.90 1.03 -2.56
CA GLU A 464 -41.56 0.78 -3.14
C GLU A 464 -40.40 1.37 -2.31
N SER A 465 -40.68 2.08 -1.22
CA SER A 465 -39.69 2.87 -0.47
C SER A 465 -39.59 2.52 1.03
N HIS A 466 -40.11 1.37 1.47
CA HIS A 466 -40.05 0.97 2.88
C HIS A 466 -39.09 -0.20 3.15
N VAL A 467 -38.05 0.00 3.98
CA VAL A 467 -37.09 -1.05 4.35
C VAL A 467 -37.23 -1.38 5.84
N VAL A 468 -37.33 -2.67 6.17
CA VAL A 468 -37.33 -3.14 7.56
C VAL A 468 -35.96 -3.73 7.90
N VAL A 469 -35.32 -3.19 8.94
CA VAL A 469 -34.05 -3.69 9.49
C VAL A 469 -34.35 -4.42 10.80
N LEU A 470 -34.21 -5.74 10.78
CA LEU A 470 -34.36 -6.60 11.96
C LEU A 470 -33.00 -6.74 12.65
N GLY A 471 -32.89 -6.21 13.87
CA GLY A 471 -31.67 -6.15 14.67
C GLY A 471 -31.11 -4.73 14.77
N ALA A 472 -30.87 -4.25 16.00
CA ALA A 472 -30.29 -2.94 16.29
C ALA A 472 -28.92 -3.05 17.01
N GLY A 473 -28.21 -4.16 16.79
CA GLY A 473 -26.90 -4.41 17.38
C GLY A 473 -25.78 -3.57 16.77
N LEU A 474 -24.54 -3.89 17.15
CA LEU A 474 -23.33 -3.08 16.88
C LEU A 474 -23.07 -2.77 15.39
N VAL A 475 -23.57 -3.59 14.45
CA VAL A 475 -23.35 -3.40 13.00
C VAL A 475 -24.50 -2.69 12.28
N ALA A 476 -25.62 -2.43 12.96
CA ALA A 476 -26.85 -1.96 12.30
C ALA A 476 -26.83 -0.46 11.98
N ARG A 477 -26.14 0.34 12.80
CA ARG A 477 -26.16 1.80 12.67
C ARG A 477 -25.69 2.29 11.28
N PRO A 478 -24.54 1.85 10.73
CA PRO A 478 -24.12 2.27 9.38
C PRO A 478 -25.07 1.82 8.28
N ALA A 479 -25.74 0.67 8.44
CA ALA A 479 -26.73 0.20 7.47
C ALA A 479 -27.96 1.13 7.44
N VAL A 480 -28.50 1.45 8.62
CA VAL A 480 -29.68 2.31 8.77
C VAL A 480 -29.36 3.73 8.30
N GLU A 481 -28.20 4.26 8.70
CA GLU A 481 -27.73 5.56 8.26
C GLU A 481 -27.65 5.63 6.73
N TYR A 482 -26.99 4.67 6.08
CA TYR A 482 -26.87 4.62 4.63
C TYR A 482 -28.24 4.53 3.95
N LEU A 483 -29.11 3.61 4.38
CA LEU A 483 -30.43 3.42 3.80
C LEU A 483 -31.31 4.66 3.93
N SER A 484 -31.20 5.40 5.05
CA SER A 484 -31.99 6.60 5.32
C SER A 484 -31.67 7.78 4.40
N ARG A 485 -30.53 7.76 3.71
CA ARG A 485 -30.08 8.84 2.80
C ARG A 485 -30.94 8.95 1.53
N THR A 486 -31.62 7.88 1.13
CA THR A 486 -32.44 7.86 -0.10
C THR A 486 -33.70 8.70 0.08
N PRO A 487 -33.91 9.79 -0.70
CA PRO A 487 -35.08 10.65 -0.55
C PRO A 487 -36.40 9.87 -0.71
N GLY A 488 -37.31 10.08 0.25
CA GLY A 488 -38.62 9.40 0.26
C GLY A 488 -38.59 7.96 0.78
N ARG A 489 -37.42 7.38 1.06
CA ARG A 489 -37.33 6.07 1.72
C ARG A 489 -37.59 6.18 3.21
N THR A 490 -38.33 5.22 3.74
CA THR A 490 -38.55 5.03 5.18
C THR A 490 -37.88 3.74 5.66
N VAL A 491 -37.30 3.77 6.86
CA VAL A 491 -36.57 2.64 7.45
C VAL A 491 -37.17 2.31 8.82
N THR A 492 -37.66 1.09 9.03
CA THR A 492 -38.08 0.60 10.35
C THR A 492 -37.00 -0.27 10.96
N VAL A 493 -36.43 0.16 12.09
CA VAL A 493 -35.46 -0.60 12.89
C VAL A 493 -36.19 -1.35 14.00
N VAL A 494 -35.94 -2.65 14.10
CA VAL A 494 -36.60 -3.54 15.06
C VAL A 494 -35.56 -4.15 16.01
N SER A 495 -35.82 -4.10 17.31
CA SER A 495 -35.05 -4.84 18.32
C SER A 495 -35.95 -5.44 19.40
N GLY A 496 -35.57 -6.61 19.91
CA GLY A 496 -36.19 -7.20 21.10
C GLY A 496 -35.80 -6.53 22.41
N ASN A 497 -34.69 -5.78 22.42
CA ASN A 497 -34.21 -5.05 23.59
C ASN A 497 -34.90 -3.68 23.66
N GLU A 498 -35.62 -3.42 24.76
CA GLU A 498 -36.29 -2.15 24.97
C GLU A 498 -35.30 -0.98 24.94
N GLY A 499 -35.59 0.05 24.14
CA GLY A 499 -34.74 1.24 23.97
C GLY A 499 -33.59 1.11 22.98
N GLU A 500 -33.12 -0.09 22.62
CA GLU A 500 -31.96 -0.28 21.73
C GLU A 500 -32.19 0.30 20.33
N ALA A 501 -33.32 -0.05 19.69
CA ALA A 501 -33.67 0.50 18.38
C ALA A 501 -33.84 2.02 18.41
N ALA A 502 -34.41 2.58 19.49
CA ALA A 502 -34.60 4.02 19.63
C ALA A 502 -33.25 4.75 19.81
N ALA A 503 -32.34 4.17 20.59
CA ALA A 503 -31.00 4.70 20.78
C ALA A 503 -30.18 4.66 19.48
N LEU A 504 -30.30 3.59 18.68
CA LEU A 504 -29.65 3.51 17.37
C LEU A 504 -30.16 4.60 16.43
N CYS A 505 -31.48 4.82 16.37
CA CYS A 505 -32.07 5.83 15.50
C CYS A 505 -31.77 7.27 15.96
N HIS A 506 -31.38 7.47 17.22
CA HIS A 506 -31.11 8.80 17.76
C HIS A 506 -29.88 9.44 17.09
N GLY A 507 -30.11 10.56 16.40
CA GLY A 507 -29.06 11.29 15.69
C GLY A 507 -28.80 10.81 14.25
N LEU A 508 -29.62 9.90 13.71
CA LEU A 508 -29.58 9.50 12.31
C LEU A 508 -30.53 10.37 11.46
N GLY A 509 -29.98 11.10 10.50
CA GLY A 509 -30.73 11.68 9.37
C GLY A 509 -31.97 12.53 9.71
N ASP A 510 -32.95 12.51 8.80
CA ASP A 510 -34.26 13.13 8.99
C ASP A 510 -35.11 12.26 9.94
N PRO A 511 -35.48 12.74 11.15
CA PRO A 511 -36.25 11.94 12.10
C PRO A 511 -37.61 11.47 11.56
N SER A 512 -38.10 12.07 10.47
CA SER A 512 -39.38 11.70 9.86
C SER A 512 -39.33 10.41 9.03
N ASN A 513 -38.14 9.89 8.69
CA ASN A 513 -38.01 8.72 7.82
C ASN A 513 -37.33 7.49 8.45
N VAL A 514 -36.90 7.56 9.71
CA VAL A 514 -36.40 6.40 10.47
C VAL A 514 -37.29 6.14 11.68
N MET A 515 -37.83 4.93 11.78
CA MET A 515 -38.74 4.51 12.85
C MET A 515 -38.11 3.40 13.69
N ALA A 516 -38.25 3.48 15.01
CA ALA A 516 -37.80 2.44 15.93
C ALA A 516 -39.00 1.64 16.47
N LYS A 517 -38.87 0.31 16.53
CA LYS A 517 -39.89 -0.58 17.10
C LYS A 517 -39.25 -1.60 18.05
N ALA A 518 -39.71 -1.61 19.30
CA ALA A 518 -39.38 -2.65 20.27
C ALA A 518 -40.30 -3.86 20.04
N LEU A 519 -39.75 -4.96 19.53
CA LEU A 519 -40.46 -6.19 19.21
C LEU A 519 -39.50 -7.38 19.26
N ASP A 520 -39.82 -8.37 20.10
CA ASP A 520 -39.09 -9.64 20.13
C ASP A 520 -39.45 -10.46 18.89
N VAL A 521 -38.46 -10.68 18.02
CA VAL A 521 -38.68 -11.37 16.75
C VAL A 521 -39.06 -12.84 16.94
N GLN A 522 -38.55 -13.52 17.98
CA GLN A 522 -38.87 -14.92 18.23
C GLN A 522 -40.24 -15.07 18.90
N ALA A 523 -40.54 -14.24 19.91
CA ALA A 523 -41.77 -14.34 20.67
C ALA A 523 -42.99 -13.77 19.94
N ASN A 524 -42.80 -12.82 19.01
CA ASN A 524 -43.88 -12.09 18.34
C ASN A 524 -43.81 -12.15 16.82
N PHE A 525 -43.52 -13.33 16.27
CA PHE A 525 -43.28 -13.52 14.83
C PHE A 525 -44.47 -13.14 13.92
N ASP A 526 -45.71 -13.19 14.40
CA ASP A 526 -46.88 -12.72 13.64
C ASP A 526 -46.79 -11.21 13.35
N ALA A 527 -46.39 -10.40 14.33
CA ALA A 527 -46.19 -8.97 14.16
C ALA A 527 -44.94 -8.65 13.30
N VAL A 528 -43.94 -9.53 13.31
CA VAL A 528 -42.80 -9.45 12.39
C VAL A 528 -43.23 -9.73 10.95
N THR A 529 -44.12 -10.71 10.76
CA THR A 529 -44.69 -11.03 9.45
C THR A 529 -45.39 -9.81 8.85
N GLU A 530 -46.22 -9.11 9.63
CA GLU A 530 -46.88 -7.87 9.19
C GLU A 530 -45.87 -6.80 8.73
N LEU A 531 -44.76 -6.63 9.48
CA LEU A 531 -43.70 -5.69 9.10
C LEU A 531 -43.04 -6.10 7.78
N ILE A 532 -42.67 -7.37 7.63
CA ILE A 532 -42.06 -7.89 6.41
C ILE A 532 -43.00 -7.67 5.22
N THR A 533 -44.27 -8.07 5.32
CA THR A 533 -45.25 -7.93 4.22
C THR A 533 -45.50 -6.47 3.81
N SER A 534 -45.30 -5.52 4.73
CA SER A 534 -45.43 -4.09 4.44
C SER A 534 -44.20 -3.44 3.80
N ALA A 535 -43.08 -4.16 3.72
CA ALA A 535 -41.80 -3.65 3.26
C ALA A 535 -41.52 -3.99 1.79
N SER A 536 -40.70 -3.18 1.12
CA SER A 536 -40.11 -3.53 -0.17
C SER A 536 -38.90 -4.45 -0.01
N ALA A 537 -38.15 -4.30 1.10
CA ALA A 537 -37.04 -5.16 1.46
C ALA A 537 -36.92 -5.36 2.97
N VAL A 538 -36.45 -6.54 3.38
CA VAL A 538 -36.07 -6.84 4.76
C VAL A 538 -34.57 -7.10 4.84
N VAL A 539 -33.91 -6.38 5.75
CA VAL A 539 -32.52 -6.57 6.14
C VAL A 539 -32.50 -7.30 7.48
N SER A 540 -31.92 -8.49 7.52
CA SER A 540 -31.84 -9.31 8.72
C SER A 540 -30.42 -9.29 9.31
N LEU A 541 -30.20 -8.46 10.33
CA LEU A 541 -28.97 -8.41 11.14
C LEU A 541 -29.14 -9.15 12.48
N LEU A 542 -29.97 -10.20 12.47
CA LEU A 542 -30.26 -11.07 13.61
C LEU A 542 -29.23 -12.21 13.75
N PRO A 543 -29.19 -12.91 14.89
CA PRO A 543 -28.44 -14.16 15.02
C PRO A 543 -28.82 -15.22 13.97
N ALA A 544 -27.83 -16.01 13.53
CA ALA A 544 -27.99 -16.97 12.43
C ALA A 544 -29.21 -17.92 12.51
N PRO A 545 -29.57 -18.49 13.69
CA PRO A 545 -30.74 -19.38 13.79
C PRO A 545 -32.08 -18.71 13.45
N MET A 546 -32.14 -17.38 13.48
CA MET A 546 -33.37 -16.61 13.25
C MET A 546 -33.59 -16.26 11.77
N HIS A 547 -32.65 -16.56 10.88
CA HIS A 547 -32.77 -16.18 9.46
C HIS A 547 -33.82 -16.99 8.70
N LYS A 548 -33.87 -18.32 8.87
CA LYS A 548 -34.76 -19.18 8.06
C LYS A 548 -36.23 -18.72 8.10
N PRO A 549 -36.84 -18.45 9.28
CA PRO A 549 -38.20 -17.94 9.35
C PRO A 549 -38.38 -16.62 8.60
N VAL A 550 -37.49 -15.64 8.83
CA VAL A 550 -37.55 -14.31 8.19
C VAL A 550 -37.45 -14.42 6.67
N LEU A 551 -36.47 -15.17 6.16
CA LEU A 551 -36.24 -15.35 4.73
C LEU A 551 -37.41 -16.11 4.07
N SER A 552 -37.95 -17.14 4.72
CA SER A 552 -39.13 -17.86 4.21
C SER A 552 -40.33 -16.93 4.09
N THR A 553 -40.63 -16.14 5.14
CA THR A 553 -41.74 -15.18 5.13
C THR A 553 -41.57 -14.11 4.04
N ALA A 554 -40.35 -13.63 3.84
CA ALA A 554 -40.04 -12.68 2.77
C ALA A 554 -40.32 -13.27 1.39
N ILE A 555 -39.86 -14.51 1.13
CA ILE A 555 -40.15 -15.24 -0.12
C ILE A 555 -41.64 -15.43 -0.34
N ASP A 556 -42.38 -15.87 0.70
CA ASP A 556 -43.81 -16.17 0.62
C ASP A 556 -44.65 -14.91 0.31
N HIS A 557 -44.13 -13.72 0.60
CA HIS A 557 -44.80 -12.43 0.36
C HIS A 557 -44.19 -11.59 -0.77
N GLY A 558 -43.18 -12.10 -1.50
CA GLY A 558 -42.57 -11.35 -2.60
C GLY A 558 -41.62 -10.22 -2.15
N VAL A 559 -41.15 -10.26 -0.91
CA VAL A 559 -40.30 -9.22 -0.29
C VAL A 559 -38.83 -9.60 -0.44
N LYS A 560 -38.01 -8.67 -0.92
CA LYS A 560 -36.56 -8.86 -1.08
C LYS A 560 -35.91 -9.05 0.29
N ALA A 561 -34.92 -9.94 0.39
CA ALA A 561 -34.29 -10.21 1.68
C ALA A 561 -32.76 -10.14 1.60
N ILE A 562 -32.14 -9.52 2.61
CA ILE A 562 -30.68 -9.33 2.68
C ILE A 562 -30.17 -9.71 4.07
N THR A 563 -29.04 -10.41 4.15
CA THR A 563 -28.33 -10.73 5.40
C THR A 563 -26.81 -10.69 5.22
N ALA A 564 -26.08 -10.36 6.30
CA ALA A 564 -24.62 -10.44 6.36
C ALA A 564 -24.10 -11.85 6.69
N SER A 565 -24.99 -12.82 6.91
CA SER A 565 -24.63 -14.15 7.41
C SER A 565 -24.38 -15.17 6.30
N TYR A 566 -23.61 -16.19 6.67
CA TYR A 566 -23.36 -17.41 5.89
C TYR A 566 -24.64 -18.10 5.41
N VAL A 567 -24.59 -18.71 4.23
CA VAL A 567 -25.66 -19.57 3.72
C VAL A 567 -25.58 -20.96 4.37
N SER A 568 -26.41 -21.21 5.38
CA SER A 568 -26.56 -22.54 5.99
C SER A 568 -27.30 -23.52 5.05
N GLU A 569 -27.17 -24.82 5.28
CA GLU A 569 -27.93 -25.84 4.52
C GLU A 569 -29.45 -25.59 4.57
N GLU A 570 -29.96 -25.14 5.72
CA GLU A 570 -31.37 -24.78 5.88
C GLU A 570 -31.80 -23.56 5.04
N ILE A 571 -30.88 -22.61 4.79
CA ILE A 571 -31.12 -21.47 3.90
C ILE A 571 -31.03 -21.92 2.43
N LYS A 572 -30.10 -22.83 2.09
CA LYS A 572 -29.99 -23.40 0.72
C LYS A 572 -31.28 -24.10 0.28
N GLU A 573 -31.99 -24.75 1.19
CA GLU A 573 -33.31 -25.35 0.93
C GLU A 573 -34.34 -24.35 0.37
N LEU A 574 -34.15 -23.05 0.61
CA LEU A 574 -35.04 -21.99 0.14
C LEU A 574 -34.74 -21.53 -1.30
N ASP A 575 -33.60 -21.89 -1.90
CA ASP A 575 -33.17 -21.38 -3.22
C ASP A 575 -34.20 -21.66 -4.32
N ALA A 576 -34.67 -22.90 -4.44
CA ALA A 576 -35.65 -23.28 -5.45
C ALA A 576 -36.98 -22.51 -5.27
N ARG A 577 -37.39 -22.27 -4.01
CA ARG A 577 -38.59 -21.49 -3.69
C ARG A 577 -38.40 -20.01 -4.04
N ALA A 578 -37.27 -19.42 -3.67
CA ALA A 578 -36.94 -18.02 -3.98
C ALA A 578 -36.91 -17.77 -5.50
N ARG A 579 -36.28 -18.67 -6.27
CA ARG A 579 -36.27 -18.62 -7.75
C ARG A 579 -37.66 -18.72 -8.35
N ALA A 580 -38.48 -19.65 -7.85
CA ALA A 580 -39.85 -19.83 -8.33
C ALA A 580 -40.73 -18.60 -8.03
N ALA A 581 -40.50 -17.93 -6.90
CA ALA A 581 -41.18 -16.69 -6.51
C ALA A 581 -40.61 -15.44 -7.20
N GLY A 582 -39.43 -15.53 -7.84
CA GLY A 582 -38.75 -14.37 -8.42
C GLY A 582 -38.23 -13.38 -7.36
N VAL A 583 -37.98 -13.84 -6.14
CA VAL A 583 -37.59 -13.00 -4.99
C VAL A 583 -36.07 -13.05 -4.80
N PRO A 584 -35.36 -11.92 -4.91
CA PRO A 584 -33.95 -11.85 -4.57
C PRO A 584 -33.72 -12.07 -3.07
N VAL A 585 -32.82 -13.00 -2.75
CA VAL A 585 -32.33 -13.23 -1.39
C VAL A 585 -30.81 -13.15 -1.41
N LEU A 586 -30.26 -12.03 -0.95
CA LEU A 586 -28.81 -11.81 -0.87
C LEU A 586 -28.31 -12.17 0.53
N CYS A 587 -27.52 -13.23 0.63
CA CYS A 587 -26.80 -13.57 1.85
C CYS A 587 -25.35 -13.12 1.75
N GLU A 588 -24.57 -13.33 2.80
CA GLU A 588 -23.12 -13.11 2.77
C GLU A 588 -22.76 -11.68 2.32
N MET A 589 -23.53 -10.68 2.74
CA MET A 589 -23.31 -9.26 2.40
C MET A 589 -22.57 -8.49 3.52
N GLY A 590 -21.54 -9.08 4.11
CA GLY A 590 -20.74 -8.48 5.19
C GLY A 590 -19.28 -8.21 4.81
N LEU A 591 -18.39 -8.27 5.80
CA LEU A 591 -16.94 -8.25 5.60
C LEU A 591 -16.41 -9.65 5.23
N ASP A 592 -16.63 -10.61 6.13
CA ASP A 592 -16.32 -12.04 5.99
C ASP A 592 -17.46 -12.82 6.67
N PRO A 593 -18.46 -13.30 5.91
CA PRO A 593 -18.50 -13.41 4.46
C PRO A 593 -19.08 -12.15 3.78
N GLY A 594 -18.50 -11.74 2.65
CA GLY A 594 -19.01 -10.71 1.75
C GLY A 594 -17.94 -9.99 0.95
N MET A 595 -17.33 -8.95 1.52
CA MET A 595 -16.23 -8.24 0.86
C MET A 595 -15.11 -9.19 0.42
N ASP A 596 -14.83 -10.23 1.20
CA ASP A 596 -13.85 -11.27 0.86
C ASP A 596 -14.22 -12.06 -0.41
N HIS A 597 -15.51 -12.28 -0.69
CA HIS A 597 -15.99 -12.89 -1.93
C HIS A 597 -15.81 -11.93 -3.10
N MET A 598 -16.17 -10.66 -2.92
CA MET A 598 -16.14 -9.66 -3.98
C MET A 598 -14.71 -9.38 -4.45
N SER A 599 -13.78 -9.19 -3.52
CA SER A 599 -12.36 -8.99 -3.81
C SER A 599 -11.70 -10.22 -4.40
N ALA A 600 -12.05 -11.43 -3.92
CA ALA A 600 -11.51 -12.67 -4.46
C ALA A 600 -11.99 -12.91 -5.90
N MET A 601 -13.29 -12.82 -6.15
CA MET A 601 -13.87 -13.05 -7.48
C MET A 601 -13.36 -12.05 -8.51
N LYS A 602 -13.15 -10.79 -8.15
CA LYS A 602 -12.54 -9.80 -9.04
C LYS A 602 -11.18 -10.29 -9.59
N VAL A 603 -10.29 -10.73 -8.71
CA VAL A 603 -8.95 -11.21 -9.12
C VAL A 603 -9.05 -12.51 -9.91
N ILE A 604 -9.91 -13.44 -9.48
CA ILE A 604 -10.13 -14.72 -10.16
C ILE A 604 -10.65 -14.50 -11.59
N ASP A 605 -11.61 -13.61 -11.79
CA ASP A 605 -12.19 -13.32 -13.09
C ASP A 605 -11.20 -12.59 -14.01
N GLU A 606 -10.39 -11.67 -13.47
CA GLU A 606 -9.29 -11.03 -14.20
C GLU A 606 -8.28 -12.07 -14.69
N VAL A 607 -7.86 -12.99 -13.81
CA VAL A 607 -6.94 -14.09 -14.17
C VAL A 607 -7.52 -14.99 -15.26
N LYS A 608 -8.79 -15.40 -15.12
CA LYS A 608 -9.47 -16.23 -16.13
C LYS A 608 -9.56 -15.51 -17.48
N LYS A 609 -9.83 -14.19 -17.48
CA LYS A 609 -9.89 -13.38 -18.70
C LYS A 609 -8.54 -13.28 -19.41
N GLU A 610 -7.44 -13.34 -18.66
CA GLU A 610 -6.08 -13.40 -19.18
C GLU A 610 -5.64 -14.81 -19.62
N GLY A 611 -6.52 -15.82 -19.54
CA GLY A 611 -6.19 -17.22 -19.85
C GLY A 611 -5.36 -17.91 -18.76
N GLY A 612 -5.35 -17.38 -17.54
CA GLY A 612 -4.69 -17.97 -16.38
C GLY A 612 -5.61 -18.86 -15.55
N VAL A 613 -5.00 -19.66 -14.68
CA VAL A 613 -5.67 -20.52 -13.70
C VAL A 613 -5.11 -20.24 -12.30
N ILE A 614 -5.97 -20.39 -11.29
CA ILE A 614 -5.58 -20.24 -9.89
C ILE A 614 -5.06 -21.58 -9.37
N THR A 615 -3.79 -21.62 -8.99
CA THR A 615 -3.11 -22.82 -8.45
C THR A 615 -3.04 -22.82 -6.93
N ALA A 616 -3.21 -21.67 -6.28
CA ALA A 616 -3.37 -21.56 -4.83
C ALA A 616 -4.21 -20.32 -4.50
N PHE A 617 -5.10 -20.46 -3.51
CA PHE A 617 -5.91 -19.37 -2.96
C PHE A 617 -5.87 -19.41 -1.43
N SER A 618 -5.46 -18.30 -0.84
CA SER A 618 -5.54 -18.04 0.60
C SER A 618 -6.29 -16.74 0.86
N SER A 619 -7.16 -16.71 1.86
CA SER A 619 -7.90 -15.53 2.30
C SER A 619 -7.89 -15.43 3.81
N LEU A 620 -7.22 -14.42 4.34
CA LEU A 620 -7.10 -14.15 5.76
C LEU A 620 -7.90 -12.90 6.11
N CYS A 621 -8.70 -12.93 7.17
CA CYS A 621 -9.48 -11.77 7.61
C CYS A 621 -9.52 -11.67 9.14
N GLY A 622 -9.53 -10.46 9.69
CA GLY A 622 -9.67 -10.22 11.13
C GLY A 622 -10.17 -8.82 11.47
N GLY A 623 -11.15 -8.76 12.37
CA GLY A 623 -11.48 -7.56 13.14
C GLY A 623 -10.70 -7.56 14.44
N LEU A 624 -9.85 -6.56 14.63
CA LEU A 624 -8.89 -6.42 15.72
C LEU A 624 -8.98 -5.00 16.31
N PRO A 625 -8.49 -4.73 17.53
CA PRO A 625 -8.22 -3.35 17.92
C PRO A 625 -7.16 -2.74 17.00
N ALA A 626 -7.20 -1.43 16.79
CA ALA A 626 -6.09 -0.72 16.18
C ALA A 626 -4.81 -0.94 17.01
N PRO A 627 -3.59 -0.90 16.42
CA PRO A 627 -2.36 -1.23 17.13
C PRO A 627 -2.17 -0.46 18.44
N GLU A 628 -2.55 0.82 18.47
CA GLU A 628 -2.51 1.68 19.65
C GLU A 628 -3.50 1.28 20.75
N ALA A 629 -4.60 0.60 20.38
CA ALA A 629 -5.65 0.13 21.30
C ALA A 629 -5.49 -1.35 21.69
N ALA A 630 -4.43 -2.02 21.21
CA ALA A 630 -4.11 -3.41 21.54
C ALA A 630 -3.31 -3.53 22.86
N ASP A 631 -3.69 -2.73 23.86
CA ASP A 631 -2.95 -2.45 25.10
C ASP A 631 -3.22 -3.44 26.25
N ASN A 632 -3.64 -4.66 25.94
CA ASN A 632 -3.98 -5.69 26.91
C ASN A 632 -3.26 -7.02 26.60
N PRO A 633 -3.20 -7.98 27.56
CA PRO A 633 -2.47 -9.23 27.36
C PRO A 633 -2.93 -10.08 26.17
N LEU A 634 -4.23 -10.04 25.84
CA LEU A 634 -4.81 -10.73 24.68
C LEU A 634 -4.62 -9.96 23.38
N LYS A 635 -4.20 -8.68 23.44
CA LYS A 635 -4.16 -7.74 22.30
C LYS A 635 -5.48 -7.74 21.53
N TYR A 636 -6.60 -7.84 22.24
CA TYR A 636 -7.91 -8.00 21.63
C TYR A 636 -8.95 -7.18 22.38
N LYS A 637 -9.94 -6.65 21.66
CA LYS A 637 -11.10 -5.95 22.22
C LYS A 637 -12.35 -6.39 21.46
N PHE A 638 -13.48 -6.48 22.16
CA PHE A 638 -14.69 -7.05 21.60
C PHE A 638 -15.53 -5.99 20.88
N SER A 639 -15.63 -6.13 19.56
CA SER A 639 -16.60 -5.42 18.70
C SER A 639 -17.85 -6.26 18.41
N TRP A 640 -17.97 -7.44 19.03
CA TRP A 640 -19.13 -8.33 19.01
C TRP A 640 -19.06 -9.31 20.20
N SER A 641 -20.10 -10.12 20.41
CA SER A 641 -20.24 -10.98 21.59
C SER A 641 -19.02 -11.89 21.86
N PRO A 642 -18.44 -11.85 23.09
CA PRO A 642 -17.34 -12.74 23.49
C PRO A 642 -17.68 -14.23 23.41
N ALA A 643 -18.94 -14.59 23.70
CA ALA A 643 -19.42 -15.97 23.59
C ALA A 643 -19.30 -16.48 22.15
N GLY A 644 -19.59 -15.63 21.16
CA GLY A 644 -19.40 -15.93 19.75
C GLY A 644 -17.94 -16.17 19.38
N VAL A 645 -17.01 -15.39 19.93
CA VAL A 645 -15.56 -15.58 19.72
C VAL A 645 -15.08 -16.90 20.31
N MET A 646 -15.49 -17.23 21.54
CA MET A 646 -15.12 -18.50 22.18
C MET A 646 -15.73 -19.72 21.49
N SER A 647 -16.95 -19.60 20.97
CA SER A 647 -17.54 -20.63 20.11
C SER A 647 -16.76 -20.77 18.80
N ALA A 648 -16.40 -19.66 18.16
CA ALA A 648 -15.62 -19.67 16.92
C ALA A 648 -14.24 -20.30 17.11
N ALA A 649 -13.59 -20.06 18.26
CA ALA A 649 -12.32 -20.64 18.66
C ALA A 649 -12.35 -22.17 18.87
N GLN A 650 -13.52 -22.79 18.77
CA GLN A 650 -13.74 -24.23 18.92
C GLN A 650 -14.34 -24.89 17.66
N ASN A 651 -14.51 -24.14 16.57
CA ASN A 651 -15.04 -24.70 15.34
C ASN A 651 -14.01 -25.64 14.68
N ALA A 652 -14.47 -26.81 14.23
CA ALA A 652 -13.66 -27.62 13.34
C ALA A 652 -13.38 -26.87 12.03
N ALA A 653 -12.23 -27.12 11.43
CA ALA A 653 -11.87 -26.55 10.15
C ALA A 653 -11.51 -27.63 9.12
N LEU A 654 -11.80 -27.36 7.84
CA LEU A 654 -11.49 -28.23 6.72
C LEU A 654 -11.03 -27.35 5.55
N TYR A 655 -9.85 -27.61 5.03
CA TYR A 655 -9.29 -26.84 3.91
C TYR A 655 -8.46 -27.75 3.00
N ARG A 656 -7.97 -27.22 1.88
CA ARG A 656 -7.09 -27.96 0.98
C ARG A 656 -5.68 -27.39 1.04
N GLU A 657 -4.67 -28.25 1.14
CA GLU A 657 -3.25 -27.89 1.09
C GLU A 657 -2.47 -29.02 0.39
N GLY A 658 -1.62 -28.67 -0.57
CA GLY A 658 -0.90 -29.66 -1.38
C GLY A 658 -1.80 -30.59 -2.21
N GLY A 659 -3.02 -30.13 -2.54
CA GLY A 659 -4.02 -30.94 -3.26
C GLY A 659 -4.83 -31.88 -2.36
N GLU A 660 -4.46 -32.04 -1.09
CA GLU A 660 -5.12 -32.94 -0.14
C GLU A 660 -6.04 -32.17 0.82
N SER A 661 -7.06 -32.85 1.34
CA SER A 661 -7.96 -32.26 2.34
C SER A 661 -7.33 -32.36 3.74
N VAL A 662 -7.20 -31.23 4.42
CA VAL A 662 -6.70 -31.12 5.79
C VAL A 662 -7.85 -30.81 6.74
N SER A 663 -8.11 -31.72 7.66
CA SER A 663 -9.14 -31.59 8.69
C SER A 663 -8.50 -31.25 10.04
N VAL A 664 -9.02 -30.22 10.69
CA VAL A 664 -8.62 -29.78 12.04
C VAL A 664 -9.82 -29.94 12.96
N GLU A 665 -9.67 -30.75 14.00
CA GLU A 665 -10.69 -30.88 15.03
C GLU A 665 -10.82 -29.58 15.82
N GLY A 666 -12.05 -29.21 16.19
CA GLY A 666 -12.31 -27.97 16.94
C GLY A 666 -11.52 -27.85 18.24
N ALA A 667 -11.30 -28.99 18.92
CA ALA A 667 -10.48 -29.08 20.12
C ALA A 667 -8.99 -28.74 19.90
N GLN A 668 -8.50 -28.82 18.66
CA GLN A 668 -7.11 -28.58 18.30
C GLN A 668 -6.93 -27.25 17.57
N LEU A 669 -8.01 -26.55 17.19
CA LEU A 669 -7.97 -25.35 16.35
C LEU A 669 -6.92 -24.34 16.82
N LEU A 670 -6.97 -23.94 18.10
CA LEU A 670 -6.08 -22.93 18.67
C LEU A 670 -4.59 -23.32 18.65
N THR A 671 -4.28 -24.62 18.62
CA THR A 671 -2.89 -25.11 18.52
C THR A 671 -2.34 -25.09 17.09
N THR A 672 -3.21 -24.83 16.10
CA THR A 672 -2.82 -24.73 14.68
C THR A 672 -2.42 -23.32 14.26
N ALA A 673 -2.42 -22.36 15.19
CA ALA A 673 -2.04 -20.98 14.91
C ALA A 673 -0.64 -20.91 14.29
N ARG A 674 -0.52 -20.18 13.17
CA ARG A 674 0.76 -19.94 12.50
C ARG A 674 1.01 -18.44 12.39
N PRO A 675 2.25 -17.95 12.58
CA PRO A 675 2.57 -16.56 12.31
C PRO A 675 2.36 -16.24 10.82
N THR A 676 2.02 -15.00 10.51
CA THR A 676 1.90 -14.51 9.13
C THR A 676 2.45 -13.11 8.98
N ASP A 677 3.10 -12.88 7.84
CA ASP A 677 3.60 -11.60 7.34
C ASP A 677 2.66 -10.99 6.29
N SER A 678 1.41 -11.48 6.21
CA SER A 678 0.40 -10.99 5.27
C SER A 678 0.19 -9.48 5.34
N ILE A 679 0.50 -8.88 6.48
CA ILE A 679 0.66 -7.44 6.69
C ILE A 679 1.99 -7.21 7.42
N ALA A 680 3.00 -6.72 6.70
CA ALA A 680 4.38 -6.62 7.22
C ALA A 680 4.53 -5.74 8.49
N THR A 681 3.64 -4.77 8.68
CA THR A 681 3.69 -3.83 9.82
C THR A 681 3.08 -4.39 11.11
N LEU A 682 2.44 -5.57 11.07
CA LEU A 682 1.73 -6.13 12.22
C LEU A 682 2.23 -7.53 12.58
N ALA A 683 2.43 -7.78 13.88
CA ALA A 683 2.72 -9.11 14.39
C ALA A 683 1.43 -9.95 14.48
N LEU A 684 1.10 -10.66 13.40
CA LEU A 684 -0.13 -11.43 13.26
C LEU A 684 0.11 -12.94 13.29
N GLU A 685 -0.93 -13.65 13.73
CA GLU A 685 -1.09 -15.09 13.58
C GLU A 685 -2.43 -15.39 12.90
N HIS A 686 -2.52 -16.54 12.23
CA HIS A 686 -3.74 -16.99 11.59
C HIS A 686 -4.13 -18.42 11.99
N LEU A 687 -5.45 -18.65 11.99
CA LEU A 687 -6.09 -19.94 12.27
C LEU A 687 -7.02 -20.30 11.10
N PRO A 688 -7.17 -21.58 10.73
CA PRO A 688 -8.09 -21.98 9.67
C PRO A 688 -9.54 -21.71 10.08
N ASN A 689 -10.36 -21.22 9.15
CA ASN A 689 -11.74 -20.82 9.41
C ASN A 689 -12.74 -21.81 8.79
N ARG A 690 -13.44 -22.59 9.65
CA ARG A 690 -14.52 -23.51 9.27
C ARG A 690 -14.17 -24.34 8.02
N ASN A 691 -15.12 -24.57 7.13
CA ASN A 691 -14.92 -25.34 5.91
C ASN A 691 -14.63 -24.41 4.71
N SER A 692 -13.41 -24.46 4.19
CA SER A 692 -12.95 -23.72 3.01
C SER A 692 -13.28 -24.43 1.69
N MET A 693 -13.62 -25.72 1.71
CA MET A 693 -13.79 -26.53 0.48
C MET A 693 -14.89 -26.01 -0.47
N PRO A 694 -16.08 -25.57 0.02
CA PRO A 694 -17.14 -25.07 -0.87
C PRO A 694 -16.74 -23.87 -1.72
N TYR A 695 -15.75 -23.08 -1.27
CA TYR A 695 -15.27 -21.92 -2.01
C TYR A 695 -14.49 -22.30 -3.26
N GLY A 696 -13.90 -23.50 -3.29
CA GLY A 696 -13.31 -24.02 -4.53
C GLY A 696 -14.34 -24.10 -5.65
N ASP A 697 -15.52 -24.67 -5.34
CA ASP A 697 -16.58 -24.88 -6.32
C ASP A 697 -17.25 -23.55 -6.66
N MET A 698 -17.54 -22.74 -5.64
CA MET A 698 -18.18 -21.43 -5.80
C MET A 698 -17.34 -20.48 -6.68
N TYR A 699 -16.01 -20.51 -6.53
CA TYR A 699 -15.10 -19.67 -7.30
C TYR A 699 -14.64 -20.31 -8.62
N GLY A 700 -14.98 -21.58 -8.85
CA GLY A 700 -14.55 -22.34 -10.02
C GLY A 700 -13.03 -22.53 -10.06
N ILE A 701 -12.42 -22.87 -8.93
CA ILE A 701 -10.97 -23.14 -8.78
C ILE A 701 -10.67 -24.54 -8.22
N THR A 702 -11.69 -25.36 -7.92
CA THR A 702 -11.51 -26.70 -7.34
C THR A 702 -10.56 -27.59 -8.13
N ASP A 703 -10.59 -27.55 -9.46
CA ASP A 703 -9.80 -28.50 -10.26
C ASP A 703 -8.32 -28.09 -10.39
N THR A 704 -8.01 -26.82 -10.17
CA THR A 704 -6.67 -26.25 -10.41
C THR A 704 -5.94 -25.90 -9.12
N ALA A 705 -6.66 -25.53 -8.07
CA ALA A 705 -6.08 -25.04 -6.83
C ALA A 705 -5.59 -26.18 -5.92
N GLN A 706 -4.29 -26.18 -5.66
CA GLN A 706 -3.60 -27.04 -4.69
C GLN A 706 -3.78 -26.54 -3.26
N LEU A 707 -4.06 -25.25 -3.08
CA LEU A 707 -4.38 -24.63 -1.80
C LEU A 707 -5.73 -23.91 -1.92
N ILE A 708 -6.66 -24.19 -1.02
CA ILE A 708 -7.91 -23.46 -0.85
C ILE A 708 -8.06 -23.24 0.65
N TYR A 709 -7.71 -22.05 1.11
CA TYR A 709 -7.58 -21.74 2.52
C TYR A 709 -8.30 -20.43 2.87
N ARG A 710 -9.19 -20.48 3.86
CA ARG A 710 -9.70 -19.30 4.54
C ARG A 710 -9.26 -19.34 6.00
N GLY A 711 -8.85 -18.21 6.54
CA GLY A 711 -8.34 -18.11 7.90
C GLY A 711 -8.73 -16.82 8.61
N THR A 712 -8.69 -16.88 9.94
CA THR A 712 -8.94 -15.76 10.84
C THR A 712 -7.63 -15.22 11.35
N LEU A 713 -7.43 -13.90 11.25
CA LEU A 713 -6.27 -13.18 11.78
C LEU A 713 -6.47 -12.79 13.25
N ARG A 714 -5.40 -12.89 14.03
CA ARG A 714 -5.27 -12.40 15.41
C ARG A 714 -3.89 -11.79 15.61
N TYR A 715 -3.73 -10.96 16.64
CA TYR A 715 -2.39 -10.58 17.07
C TYR A 715 -1.65 -11.78 17.67
N ALA A 716 -0.34 -11.82 17.45
CA ALA A 716 0.51 -12.89 17.93
C ALA A 716 0.40 -13.09 19.45
N GLY A 717 0.17 -14.34 19.87
CA GLY A 717 0.02 -14.76 21.26
C GLY A 717 -1.43 -14.99 21.70
N TRP A 718 -2.41 -14.50 20.94
CA TRP A 718 -3.83 -14.63 21.29
C TRP A 718 -4.28 -16.10 21.41
N SER A 719 -3.94 -16.94 20.42
CA SER A 719 -4.39 -18.34 20.36
C SER A 719 -3.83 -19.17 21.49
N ARG A 720 -2.60 -18.88 21.92
CA ARG A 720 -1.94 -19.53 23.06
C ARG A 720 -2.70 -19.25 24.37
N LEU A 721 -3.05 -18.00 24.62
CA LEU A 721 -3.82 -17.62 25.81
C LEU A 721 -5.23 -18.22 25.79
N MET A 722 -5.92 -18.14 24.65
CA MET A 722 -7.24 -18.74 24.48
C MET A 722 -7.22 -20.26 24.66
N TYR A 723 -6.15 -20.92 24.21
CA TYR A 723 -5.95 -22.35 24.45
C TYR A 723 -5.77 -22.63 25.95
N GLY A 724 -4.99 -21.80 26.64
CA GLY A 724 -4.84 -21.85 28.10
C GLY A 724 -6.18 -21.74 28.84
N PHE A 725 -7.01 -20.76 28.51
CA PHE A 725 -8.35 -20.62 29.10
C PHE A 725 -9.22 -21.85 28.87
N ARG A 726 -9.17 -22.42 27.66
CA ARG A 726 -9.89 -23.65 27.34
C ARG A 726 -9.39 -24.84 28.17
N GLN A 727 -8.08 -25.01 28.33
CA GLN A 727 -7.52 -26.09 29.15
C GLN A 727 -7.90 -25.97 30.63
N LEU A 728 -8.07 -24.74 31.12
CA LEU A 728 -8.59 -24.47 32.46
C LEU A 728 -10.10 -24.73 32.60
N GLY A 729 -10.82 -25.02 31.51
CA GLY A 729 -12.27 -25.25 31.56
C GLY A 729 -13.13 -23.98 31.52
N LEU A 730 -12.54 -22.81 31.21
CA LEU A 730 -13.29 -21.55 31.12
C LEU A 730 -14.26 -21.50 29.92
N PHE A 731 -14.21 -22.49 29.03
CA PHE A 731 -15.10 -22.64 27.89
C PHE A 731 -16.24 -23.65 28.16
N ASP A 732 -16.41 -24.12 29.40
CA ASP A 732 -17.46 -25.07 29.77
C ASP A 732 -18.85 -24.41 29.70
N GLN A 733 -19.71 -24.98 28.84
CA GLN A 733 -21.09 -24.56 28.62
C GLN A 733 -22.11 -25.37 29.44
N SER A 734 -21.66 -26.37 30.18
CA SER A 734 -22.53 -27.22 31.00
C SER A 734 -23.26 -26.37 32.04
N GLU A 735 -24.58 -26.51 32.12
CA GLU A 735 -25.37 -25.81 33.14
C GLU A 735 -24.90 -26.18 34.55
N ARG A 736 -24.78 -25.18 35.42
CA ARG A 736 -24.41 -25.35 36.83
C ARG A 736 -25.46 -24.68 37.71
N GLU A 737 -25.99 -25.42 38.68
CA GLU A 737 -27.00 -24.89 39.62
C GLU A 737 -26.44 -23.76 40.49
N ASN A 738 -25.16 -23.82 40.86
CA ASN A 738 -24.48 -22.79 41.64
C ASN A 738 -23.07 -22.59 41.11
N LEU A 739 -22.76 -21.37 40.66
CA LEU A 739 -21.39 -20.93 40.40
C LEU A 739 -20.77 -20.36 41.68
N PRO A 740 -19.43 -20.41 41.85
CA PRO A 740 -18.74 -19.72 42.93
C PRO A 740 -19.04 -18.21 42.97
N VAL A 741 -18.81 -17.56 44.12
CA VAL A 741 -19.11 -16.13 44.29
C VAL A 741 -18.03 -15.28 43.65
N THR A 742 -16.77 -15.72 43.71
CA THR A 742 -15.62 -14.97 43.21
C THR A 742 -14.77 -15.74 42.21
N TRP A 743 -14.05 -15.01 41.35
CA TRP A 743 -13.20 -15.61 40.32
C TRP A 743 -12.08 -16.45 40.92
N ALA A 744 -11.56 -16.03 42.07
CA ALA A 744 -10.53 -16.76 42.80
C ALA A 744 -11.03 -18.16 43.23
N GLU A 745 -12.26 -18.25 43.74
CA GLU A 745 -12.87 -19.55 44.12
C GLU A 745 -13.07 -20.45 42.91
N LEU A 746 -13.56 -19.90 41.79
CA LEU A 746 -13.73 -20.68 40.57
C LEU A 746 -12.39 -21.17 40.01
N LEU A 747 -11.35 -20.34 39.99
CA LEU A 747 -10.02 -20.75 39.54
C LEU A 747 -9.40 -21.80 40.46
N GLU A 748 -9.62 -21.73 41.78
CA GLU A 748 -9.17 -22.78 42.71
C GLU A 748 -9.88 -24.12 42.46
N GLU A 749 -11.16 -24.09 42.08
CA GLU A 749 -11.91 -25.29 41.68
C GLU A 749 -11.38 -25.90 40.37
N LEU A 750 -11.06 -25.06 39.38
CA LEU A 750 -10.65 -25.47 38.04
C LEU A 750 -9.17 -25.83 37.93
N SER A 751 -8.32 -25.22 38.74
CA SER A 751 -6.87 -25.37 38.63
C SER A 751 -6.39 -26.70 39.22
N THR A 752 -5.69 -27.49 38.40
CA THR A 752 -5.15 -28.80 38.77
C THR A 752 -3.61 -28.86 38.73
N GLY A 753 -2.94 -27.71 38.51
CA GLY A 753 -1.47 -27.62 38.38
C GLY A 753 -0.95 -26.19 38.21
N GLU A 754 0.35 -26.04 37.97
CA GLU A 754 0.96 -24.73 37.70
C GLU A 754 0.59 -24.22 36.30
N GLU A 755 0.00 -23.04 36.24
CA GLU A 755 -0.29 -22.34 34.99
C GLU A 755 0.99 -21.80 34.35
N GLU A 756 0.97 -21.76 33.02
CA GLU A 756 1.99 -21.10 32.21
C GLU A 756 2.09 -19.60 32.56
N PRO A 757 3.29 -18.99 32.67
CA PRO A 757 3.43 -17.61 33.16
C PRO A 757 2.58 -16.57 32.41
N ALA A 758 2.52 -16.63 31.07
CA ALA A 758 1.74 -15.66 30.31
C ALA A 758 0.21 -15.78 30.56
N LEU A 759 -0.27 -17.01 30.76
CA LEU A 759 -1.66 -17.27 31.12
C LEU A 759 -1.98 -16.72 32.51
N ARG A 760 -1.09 -16.96 33.47
CA ARG A 760 -1.20 -16.43 34.84
C ARG A 760 -1.23 -14.91 34.85
N ASP A 761 -0.32 -14.27 34.14
CA ASP A 761 -0.26 -12.80 34.05
C ASP A 761 -1.56 -12.24 33.43
N CYS A 762 -2.10 -12.91 32.41
CA CYS A 762 -3.37 -12.53 31.80
C CYS A 762 -4.55 -12.69 32.77
N LEU A 763 -4.63 -13.80 33.52
CA LEU A 763 -5.68 -14.03 34.53
C LEU A 763 -5.57 -13.04 35.69
N ALA A 764 -4.36 -12.66 36.08
CA ALA A 764 -4.11 -11.63 37.08
C ALA A 764 -4.58 -10.26 36.60
N TRP A 765 -4.28 -9.91 35.33
CA TRP A 765 -4.75 -8.67 34.72
C TRP A 765 -6.28 -8.60 34.60
N LEU A 766 -6.93 -9.72 34.28
CA LEU A 766 -8.39 -9.85 34.29
C LEU A 766 -9.00 -9.74 35.71
N GLY A 767 -8.17 -9.79 36.76
CA GLY A 767 -8.58 -9.70 38.15
C GLY A 767 -9.06 -11.04 38.73
N CYS A 768 -8.78 -12.16 38.06
CA CYS A 768 -9.34 -13.46 38.43
C CYS A 768 -8.78 -14.03 39.74
N TYR A 769 -7.59 -13.62 40.20
CA TYR A 769 -7.03 -14.03 41.51
C TYR A 769 -7.44 -13.11 42.66
N SER A 770 -8.21 -12.07 42.39
CA SER A 770 -8.70 -11.14 43.41
C SER A 770 -10.15 -11.46 43.81
N SER A 771 -10.72 -10.72 44.74
CA SER A 771 -12.12 -10.87 45.16
C SER A 771 -13.15 -10.34 44.15
N THR A 772 -12.83 -10.36 42.84
CA THR A 772 -13.74 -9.95 41.77
C THR A 772 -14.94 -10.90 41.76
N PRO A 773 -16.18 -10.38 41.81
CA PRO A 773 -17.38 -11.22 41.79
C PRO A 773 -17.62 -11.84 40.40
N LEU A 774 -18.17 -13.05 40.35
CA LEU A 774 -18.76 -13.62 39.12
C LEU A 774 -20.13 -13.00 38.84
N ASP A 775 -20.52 -12.94 37.57
CA ASP A 775 -21.91 -12.64 37.21
C ASP A 775 -22.82 -13.78 37.68
N GLN A 776 -23.58 -13.51 38.75
CA GLN A 776 -24.48 -14.48 39.37
C GLN A 776 -25.72 -14.81 38.51
N ARG A 777 -25.90 -14.13 37.37
CA ARG A 777 -26.94 -14.43 36.39
C ARG A 777 -26.48 -15.48 35.36
N ALA A 778 -25.18 -15.75 35.29
CA ALA A 778 -24.63 -16.73 34.35
C ALA A 778 -25.08 -18.15 34.72
N THR A 779 -25.50 -18.92 33.71
CA THR A 779 -25.97 -20.30 33.88
C THR A 779 -24.86 -21.35 33.74
N ASN A 780 -23.68 -20.94 33.26
CA ASN A 780 -22.49 -21.78 33.09
C ASN A 780 -21.20 -20.94 33.16
N ILE A 781 -20.05 -21.61 33.19
CA ILE A 781 -18.73 -20.97 33.33
C ILE A 781 -18.43 -20.05 32.14
N GLN A 782 -18.67 -20.51 30.91
CA GLN A 782 -18.39 -19.70 29.72
C GLN A 782 -19.20 -18.41 29.71
N ALA A 783 -20.46 -18.43 30.16
CA ALA A 783 -21.30 -17.24 30.26
C ALA A 783 -20.72 -16.24 31.26
N ALA A 784 -20.31 -16.69 32.45
CA ALA A 784 -19.66 -15.82 33.44
C ALA A 784 -18.36 -15.23 32.87
N PHE A 785 -17.56 -16.04 32.18
CA PHE A 785 -16.30 -15.57 31.59
C PHE A 785 -16.52 -14.61 30.43
N SER A 786 -17.56 -14.83 29.62
CA SER A 786 -17.97 -13.89 28.57
C SER A 786 -18.28 -12.51 29.15
N SER A 787 -19.02 -12.46 30.26
CA SER A 787 -19.36 -11.20 30.93
C SER A 787 -18.11 -10.48 31.46
N LEU A 788 -17.15 -11.21 32.04
CA LEU A 788 -15.89 -10.61 32.49
C LEU A 788 -15.09 -10.04 31.31
N LEU A 789 -14.97 -10.80 30.22
CA LEU A 789 -14.26 -10.36 29.03
C LEU A 789 -14.93 -9.15 28.37
N GLU A 790 -16.26 -9.11 28.34
CA GLU A 790 -17.02 -7.98 27.82
C GLU A 790 -16.75 -6.70 28.62
N GLU A 791 -16.65 -6.80 29.95
CA GLU A 791 -16.30 -5.67 30.81
C GLU A 791 -14.85 -5.21 30.61
N LYS A 792 -13.89 -6.15 30.65
CA LYS A 792 -12.46 -5.83 30.67
C LYS A 792 -11.88 -5.46 29.32
N LEU A 793 -12.48 -5.92 28.23
CA LEU A 793 -11.95 -5.78 26.87
C LEU A 793 -12.94 -5.04 25.96
N ALA A 794 -13.77 -4.16 26.52
CA ALA A 794 -14.52 -3.17 25.78
C ALA A 794 -13.59 -2.08 25.22
N TYR A 795 -13.99 -1.46 24.11
CA TYR A 795 -13.33 -0.26 23.60
C TYR A 795 -13.63 0.95 24.49
N ALA A 796 -12.62 1.76 24.80
CA ALA A 796 -12.81 3.07 25.39
C ALA A 796 -13.31 4.09 24.33
N GLU A 797 -13.82 5.24 24.79
CA GLU A 797 -14.59 6.21 23.98
C GLU A 797 -13.90 6.68 22.68
N LEU A 798 -12.57 6.79 22.69
CA LEU A 798 -11.77 7.28 21.55
C LEU A 798 -10.90 6.20 20.91
N GLU A 799 -11.00 4.96 21.39
CA GLU A 799 -10.29 3.85 20.78
C GLU A 799 -10.97 3.42 19.49
N ARG A 800 -10.18 2.80 18.62
CA ARG A 800 -10.64 2.36 17.32
C ARG A 800 -10.37 0.88 17.12
N ASP A 801 -11.24 0.25 16.38
CA ASP A 801 -10.98 -1.06 15.79
C ASP A 801 -10.28 -0.91 14.43
N MET A 802 -9.86 -2.05 13.92
CA MET A 802 -9.19 -2.24 12.65
C MET A 802 -9.75 -3.50 11.97
N ALA A 803 -10.06 -3.41 10.69
CA ALA A 803 -10.41 -4.54 9.85
C ALA A 803 -9.26 -4.79 8.89
N VAL A 804 -8.74 -6.01 8.91
CA VAL A 804 -7.64 -6.45 8.05
C VAL A 804 -8.10 -7.63 7.23
N MET A 805 -7.86 -7.58 5.92
CA MET A 805 -8.08 -8.69 5.00
C MET A 805 -6.89 -8.80 4.05
N ALA A 806 -6.44 -10.02 3.77
CA ALA A 806 -5.36 -10.29 2.84
C ALA A 806 -5.66 -11.56 2.05
N HIS A 807 -5.68 -11.44 0.73
CA HIS A 807 -5.74 -12.54 -0.20
C HIS A 807 -4.39 -12.76 -0.86
N GLU A 808 -4.03 -14.02 -1.07
CA GLU A 808 -2.92 -14.43 -1.92
C GLU A 808 -3.42 -15.43 -2.97
N PHE A 809 -3.09 -15.16 -4.22
CA PHE A 809 -3.37 -16.02 -5.37
C PHE A 809 -2.06 -16.41 -6.02
N ARG A 810 -1.82 -17.70 -6.19
CA ARG A 810 -0.80 -18.19 -7.13
C ARG A 810 -1.48 -18.47 -8.46
N VAL A 811 -0.91 -17.94 -9.52
CA VAL A 811 -1.47 -17.93 -10.85
C VAL A 811 -0.51 -18.59 -11.81
N SER A 812 -1.04 -19.45 -12.67
CA SER A 812 -0.28 -20.06 -13.77
C SER A 812 -1.00 -19.81 -15.10
N PHE A 813 -0.27 -19.85 -16.21
CA PHE A 813 -0.79 -19.63 -17.56
C PHE A 813 -0.47 -20.83 -18.46
N PRO A 814 -1.27 -21.91 -18.39
CA PRO A 814 -0.98 -23.16 -19.10
C PRO A 814 -0.82 -22.99 -20.62
N ASP A 815 -1.61 -22.09 -21.20
CA ASP A 815 -1.61 -21.81 -22.65
C ASP A 815 -0.50 -20.83 -23.08
N SER A 816 0.31 -20.35 -22.15
CA SER A 816 1.44 -19.43 -22.38
C SER A 816 2.68 -19.89 -21.62
N PRO A 817 3.35 -20.98 -22.05
CA PRO A 817 4.44 -21.64 -21.31
C PRO A 817 5.70 -20.79 -21.11
N THR A 818 5.80 -19.62 -21.75
CA THR A 818 6.88 -18.65 -21.54
C THR A 818 6.54 -17.58 -20.49
N ARG A 819 5.27 -17.50 -20.04
CA ARG A 819 4.85 -16.58 -18.98
C ARG A 819 5.15 -17.24 -17.63
N PRO A 820 5.91 -16.58 -16.74
CA PRO A 820 6.18 -17.13 -15.42
C PRO A 820 4.90 -17.20 -14.58
N ASP A 821 4.88 -18.11 -13.61
CA ASP A 821 3.85 -18.11 -12.57
C ASP A 821 3.94 -16.81 -11.76
N GLU A 822 2.78 -16.30 -11.36
CA GLU A 822 2.64 -15.01 -10.67
C GLU A 822 2.03 -15.21 -9.28
N ILE A 823 2.39 -14.31 -8.35
CA ILE A 823 1.67 -14.14 -7.09
C ILE A 823 0.91 -12.82 -7.17
N ARG A 824 -0.42 -12.88 -7.05
CA ARG A 824 -1.25 -11.68 -6.90
C ARG A 824 -1.69 -11.58 -5.45
N LYS A 825 -1.65 -10.37 -4.91
CA LYS A 825 -2.11 -10.06 -3.56
C LYS A 825 -3.21 -9.01 -3.63
N SER A 826 -4.19 -9.12 -2.74
CA SER A 826 -5.24 -8.12 -2.56
C SER A 826 -5.44 -7.92 -1.06
N SER A 827 -5.30 -6.69 -0.59
CA SER A 827 -5.36 -6.38 0.84
C SER A 827 -6.33 -5.24 1.12
N LEU A 828 -6.93 -5.30 2.30
CA LEU A 828 -7.75 -4.25 2.90
C LEU A 828 -7.23 -4.04 4.31
N MET A 829 -6.94 -2.79 4.66
CA MET A 829 -6.75 -2.36 6.03
C MET A 829 -7.57 -1.08 6.23
N GLY A 830 -8.51 -1.12 7.15
CA GLY A 830 -9.33 0.02 7.52
C GLY A 830 -9.37 0.19 9.03
N TYR A 831 -9.65 1.41 9.48
CA TYR A 831 -9.75 1.76 10.89
C TYR A 831 -11.10 2.40 11.17
N GLY A 832 -11.62 2.19 12.38
CA GLY A 832 -12.83 2.86 12.86
C GLY A 832 -12.63 4.38 12.99
N VAL A 833 -13.70 5.09 13.28
CA VAL A 833 -13.65 6.54 13.57
C VAL A 833 -13.70 6.75 15.09
N PRO A 834 -12.79 7.52 15.71
CA PRO A 834 -12.85 7.78 17.14
C PRO A 834 -14.17 8.46 17.51
N GLY A 835 -14.89 7.94 18.53
CA GLY A 835 -16.23 8.42 18.89
C GLY A 835 -17.31 8.21 17.82
N GLY A 836 -17.01 7.45 16.77
CA GLY A 836 -17.89 7.17 15.63
C GLY A 836 -18.15 5.68 15.43
N ASP A 837 -18.47 5.31 14.18
CA ASP A 837 -18.70 3.90 13.82
C ASP A 837 -17.38 3.13 13.75
N THR A 838 -17.41 1.88 14.23
CA THR A 838 -16.30 0.94 14.09
C THR A 838 -16.17 0.52 12.63
N VAL A 839 -14.95 0.22 12.16
CA VAL A 839 -14.76 -0.26 10.79
C VAL A 839 -15.45 -1.60 10.56
N MET A 840 -15.56 -2.44 11.59
CA MET A 840 -16.38 -3.65 11.54
C MET A 840 -17.86 -3.35 11.30
N ALA A 841 -18.43 -2.35 11.97
CA ALA A 841 -19.80 -1.92 11.73
C ALA A 841 -19.96 -1.32 10.33
N THR A 842 -19.02 -0.49 9.89
CA THR A 842 -19.07 0.13 8.56
C THR A 842 -18.99 -0.92 7.45
N THR A 843 -18.00 -1.80 7.48
CA THR A 843 -17.78 -2.82 6.44
C THR A 843 -18.92 -3.82 6.34
N VAL A 844 -19.54 -4.20 7.46
CA VAL A 844 -20.72 -5.08 7.45
C VAL A 844 -21.99 -4.31 7.06
N GLY A 845 -22.28 -3.22 7.78
CA GLY A 845 -23.54 -2.49 7.65
C GLY A 845 -23.72 -1.83 6.29
N VAL A 846 -22.68 -1.18 5.77
CA VAL A 846 -22.74 -0.52 4.46
C VAL A 846 -22.85 -1.56 3.34
N THR A 847 -22.16 -2.70 3.43
CA THR A 847 -22.24 -3.76 2.41
C THR A 847 -23.64 -4.35 2.32
N VAL A 848 -24.28 -4.62 3.47
CA VAL A 848 -25.69 -5.05 3.52
C VAL A 848 -26.63 -4.00 2.92
N ALA A 849 -26.42 -2.73 3.27
CA ALA A 849 -27.25 -1.64 2.78
C ALA A 849 -27.14 -1.43 1.26
N ILE A 850 -25.92 -1.53 0.71
CA ILE A 850 -25.69 -1.55 -0.74
C ILE A 850 -26.39 -2.76 -1.38
N GLY A 851 -26.32 -3.93 -0.74
CA GLY A 851 -27.06 -5.11 -1.18
C GLY A 851 -28.56 -4.86 -1.29
N ALA A 852 -29.14 -4.21 -0.29
CA ALA A 852 -30.56 -3.84 -0.30
C ALA A 852 -30.89 -2.86 -1.43
N ASP A 853 -30.02 -1.88 -1.73
CA ASP A 853 -30.19 -0.96 -2.85
C ASP A 853 -30.10 -1.64 -4.21
N LEU A 854 -29.18 -2.59 -4.39
CA LEU A 854 -28.99 -3.28 -5.67
C LEU A 854 -30.17 -4.16 -6.07
N VAL A 855 -30.92 -4.67 -5.08
CA VAL A 855 -32.12 -5.48 -5.33
C VAL A 855 -33.41 -4.67 -5.26
N SER A 856 -33.36 -3.44 -4.76
CA SER A 856 -34.49 -2.51 -4.71
C SER A 856 -34.87 -2.07 -6.11
#